data_AF-A0A5B8XWK2-F1
#
_entry.id   AF-A0A5B8XWK2-F1
#
_cell.length_a   1.000
_cell.length_b   1.000
_cell.length_c   1.000
_cell.angle_alpha   90.00
_cell.angle_beta   90.00
_cell.angle_gamma   90.00
#
_symmetry.space_group_name_H-M   'P 1'
#
loop_
_entity.id
_entity.type
_entity.pdbx_description
1 polymer ?
#
loop_
_entity_poly.entity_id
_entity_poly.type
_entity_poly.pdbx_seq_one_letter_code
_entity_poly.pdbx_strand_id
1 'polypeptide(L)'
;MMRWILCLLTLFVTMELSAQVKMRRPFNNNVAFNYGYDNRGGSGCTDWNCGGHCYDGHTGTDFPIPLGTDVLVTANSTVVSTYNGCADYGSYGNTCGGRCGNHVKVRYGDGTTSVYCHMKRNSIVVSTGQSLSCGQKIGQSASSGSSTGPHLHLGWTASSTRDVFRGACTSSPGAWNQQNGYRQAVGTACSCVPSAEVCDGRDNDCDGQVDEGVKNACGQCGQVPAEVCDGQDNDCNGEVDDQEVCEIDWMNQRSETYAPAISTDVNGDGKADVCGRGSRGVWCHLANEVGFEPAPSAHATLSDEGNWDQAKYYSTVRMGDIDGDGKADLCARAGAMVYCWSFGEEEWSRVEGPTLSDESGWGKVEHYSTIRLTDINGDGRQDICARAAAGMRCWLSTTEGFSGSLAGPEWSNAAGFNMAKYYGTLRTGDINGDGKDDLCIRGPEGMTCALSDGEGFGEEFAGPAFSDANGWGHMKYWTSIRLADVNGDGMADICARSSSSLRCHFSEGTAFGEAVEVAALSDESGWGDVSNYATLRVGDINADGAKDLCIRANAKIICYAWSGAEFQRFDGPEWSDEDGWNSPKYYDTIRLADFDGDNRADICGRSPNGWTCVNATGEGFSEVSLLDEFTDGGGWDAKQYYTTIQYGGPACKLVETCNGRDDDCNGQVDDQPVDEGLPCELETPEHCMRGELTCSSGGLECVAVRDIFNPECVAQDPENNGGGVITDPDSPYNNGQDPTGEATPPQIQAEGAFCSSTQAQNPWLLFLALGWFFRRRIVAK
;
A
#
# COMPACT_ATOMS: atom_id res chain seq x y z
N MET A 1 -43.23 -68.47 16.87
CA MET A 1 -43.91 -69.07 15.69
C MET A 1 -43.11 -68.60 14.47
N MET A 2 -42.56 -69.47 13.60
CA MET A 2 -43.24 -70.04 12.41
C MET A 2 -44.02 -68.96 11.64
N ARG A 3 -43.92 -68.71 10.33
CA ARG A 3 -43.39 -69.42 9.13
C ARG A 3 -43.28 -68.34 8.00
N TRP A 4 -42.72 -68.53 6.80
CA TRP A 4 -42.18 -69.66 6.01
C TRP A 4 -40.91 -69.19 5.25
N ILE A 5 -40.23 -70.10 4.55
CA ILE A 5 -39.31 -69.81 3.43
C ILE A 5 -40.12 -69.88 2.12
N LEU A 6 -39.94 -68.95 1.19
CA LEU A 6 -40.36 -69.12 -0.21
C LEU A 6 -39.16 -68.95 -1.14
N CYS A 7 -38.74 -70.05 -1.75
CA CYS A 7 -37.65 -70.06 -2.72
C CYS A 7 -38.21 -69.65 -4.10
N LEU A 8 -37.87 -68.45 -4.55
CA LEU A 8 -38.28 -67.92 -5.86
C LEU A 8 -37.03 -67.80 -6.74
N LEU A 9 -36.82 -68.83 -7.57
CA LEU A 9 -35.65 -68.95 -8.45
C LEU A 9 -35.81 -68.01 -9.65
N THR A 10 -35.58 -66.72 -9.41
CA THR A 10 -35.54 -65.70 -10.45
C THR A 10 -34.27 -65.88 -11.27
N LEU A 11 -34.43 -66.39 -12.48
CA LEU A 11 -33.37 -66.46 -13.48
C LEU A 11 -33.05 -65.02 -13.96
N PHE A 12 -32.26 -64.28 -13.17
CA PHE A 12 -31.71 -63.00 -13.61
C PHE A 12 -30.74 -63.28 -14.76
N VAL A 13 -31.25 -63.16 -15.99
CA VAL A 13 -30.41 -62.83 -17.14
C VAL A 13 -29.94 -61.40 -16.90
N THR A 14 -28.78 -61.27 -16.28
CA THR A 14 -28.03 -60.02 -16.26
C THR A 14 -27.71 -59.68 -17.71
N MET A 15 -28.47 -58.75 -18.29
CA MET A 15 -27.98 -57.99 -19.44
C MET A 15 -26.77 -57.20 -18.94
N GLU A 16 -25.58 -57.76 -19.11
CA GLU A 16 -24.35 -56.98 -19.02
C GLU A 16 -24.47 -55.85 -20.04
N LEU A 17 -24.63 -54.62 -19.54
CA LEU A 17 -24.32 -53.42 -20.30
C LEU A 17 -22.83 -53.50 -20.62
N SER A 18 -22.51 -54.03 -21.81
CA SER A 18 -21.14 -54.15 -22.28
C SER A 18 -20.52 -52.76 -22.27
N ALA A 19 -19.47 -52.59 -21.47
CA ALA A 19 -18.77 -51.32 -21.36
C ALA A 19 -18.32 -50.83 -22.74
N GLN A 20 -18.48 -49.53 -23.00
CA GLN A 20 -18.11 -48.95 -24.29
C GLN A 20 -16.64 -49.23 -24.60
N VAL A 21 -16.37 -49.71 -25.82
CA VAL A 21 -15.02 -50.00 -26.26
C VAL A 21 -14.25 -48.70 -26.46
N LYS A 22 -13.18 -48.53 -25.68
CA LYS A 22 -12.23 -47.42 -25.78
C LYS A 22 -11.09 -47.78 -26.76
N MET A 23 -10.49 -46.73 -27.35
CA MET A 23 -9.67 -46.77 -28.55
C MET A 23 -8.24 -46.27 -28.30
N ARG A 24 -7.24 -46.89 -28.93
CA ARG A 24 -5.91 -46.29 -29.14
C ARG A 24 -5.86 -45.46 -30.43
N ARG A 25 -4.88 -44.55 -30.53
CA ARG A 25 -4.52 -43.85 -31.78
C ARG A 25 -4.27 -44.86 -32.93
N PRO A 26 -4.85 -44.68 -34.13
CA PRO A 26 -4.73 -45.62 -35.25
C PRO A 26 -3.38 -45.63 -35.99
N PHE A 27 -2.36 -44.95 -35.45
CA PHE A 27 -1.00 -44.87 -35.99
C PHE A 27 -0.02 -44.45 -34.88
N ASN A 28 1.27 -44.69 -35.10
CA ASN A 28 2.29 -44.45 -34.07
C ASN A 28 2.81 -43.01 -34.04
N ASN A 29 2.79 -42.28 -35.17
CA ASN A 29 3.20 -40.88 -35.27
C ASN A 29 2.50 -39.99 -34.24
N ASN A 30 3.23 -39.09 -33.57
CA ASN A 30 2.66 -38.19 -32.58
C ASN A 30 1.99 -36.98 -33.23
N VAL A 31 0.79 -37.20 -33.77
CA VAL A 31 0.04 -36.25 -34.59
C VAL A 31 -1.35 -36.07 -34.00
N ALA A 32 -1.72 -34.81 -33.74
CA ALA A 32 -3.06 -34.41 -33.34
C ALA A 32 -4.04 -34.44 -34.53
N PHE A 33 -5.34 -34.30 -34.27
CA PHE A 33 -6.30 -34.13 -35.36
C PHE A 33 -6.11 -32.78 -36.07
N ASN A 34 -6.41 -32.72 -37.37
CA ASN A 34 -6.44 -31.48 -38.12
C ASN A 34 -7.86 -30.93 -38.26
N TYR A 35 -8.82 -31.81 -38.58
CA TYR A 35 -10.24 -31.51 -38.66
C TYR A 35 -11.05 -32.53 -37.86
N GLY A 36 -11.84 -32.06 -36.89
CA GLY A 36 -12.72 -32.85 -36.03
C GLY A 36 -14.08 -33.12 -36.67
N TYR A 37 -14.90 -33.92 -35.97
CA TYR A 37 -16.29 -34.18 -36.33
C TYR A 37 -17.12 -32.92 -36.19
N ASP A 38 -18.10 -32.72 -37.08
CA ASP A 38 -19.02 -31.60 -36.96
C ASP A 38 -20.17 -31.92 -36.01
N ASN A 39 -20.12 -31.34 -34.81
CA ASN A 39 -21.17 -31.51 -33.81
C ASN A 39 -22.41 -30.63 -34.08
N ARG A 40 -22.42 -29.81 -35.14
CA ARG A 40 -23.56 -28.94 -35.51
C ARG A 40 -24.43 -29.56 -36.61
N GLY A 41 -25.75 -29.40 -36.47
CA GLY A 41 -26.74 -29.88 -37.46
C GLY A 41 -27.08 -28.88 -38.59
N GLY A 42 -26.19 -27.95 -38.93
CA GLY A 42 -26.45 -26.87 -39.88
C GLY A 42 -25.24 -25.95 -40.08
N SER A 43 -25.39 -24.92 -40.91
CA SER A 43 -24.27 -24.19 -41.53
C SER A 43 -23.13 -23.76 -40.59
N GLY A 44 -21.89 -23.96 -41.03
CA GLY A 44 -20.68 -23.82 -40.21
C GLY A 44 -20.31 -25.15 -39.57
N CYS A 45 -19.39 -25.16 -38.60
CA CYS A 45 -19.07 -26.39 -37.88
C CYS A 45 -18.57 -26.09 -36.46
N THR A 46 -18.68 -27.07 -35.56
CA THR A 46 -18.07 -27.02 -34.21
C THR A 46 -17.46 -28.36 -33.81
N ASP A 47 -16.18 -28.37 -33.45
CA ASP A 47 -15.50 -29.52 -32.85
C ASP A 47 -15.87 -29.71 -31.36
N TRP A 48 -15.38 -30.79 -30.75
CA TRP A 48 -15.67 -31.16 -29.35
C TRP A 48 -15.37 -30.07 -28.31
N ASN A 49 -14.39 -29.19 -28.56
CA ASN A 49 -14.00 -28.10 -27.68
C ASN A 49 -14.61 -26.75 -28.09
N CYS A 50 -15.71 -26.79 -28.83
CA CYS A 50 -16.38 -25.62 -29.40
C CYS A 50 -15.54 -24.83 -30.42
N GLY A 51 -14.43 -25.41 -30.90
CA GLY A 51 -13.56 -24.80 -31.90
C GLY A 51 -14.09 -24.95 -33.32
N GLY A 52 -13.60 -24.11 -34.23
CA GLY A 52 -13.89 -24.19 -35.67
C GLY A 52 -12.96 -25.13 -36.45
N HIS A 53 -12.23 -26.04 -35.79
CA HIS A 53 -11.26 -26.93 -36.46
C HIS A 53 -11.94 -28.18 -37.02
N CYS A 54 -12.84 -27.96 -37.97
CA CYS A 54 -13.69 -28.95 -38.63
C CYS A 54 -14.08 -28.41 -40.03
N TYR A 55 -15.00 -29.09 -40.72
CA TYR A 55 -15.73 -28.50 -41.84
C TYR A 55 -17.19 -28.93 -41.79
N ASP A 56 -18.07 -28.10 -42.36
CA ASP A 56 -19.53 -28.26 -42.35
C ASP A 56 -19.95 -29.65 -42.86
N GLY A 57 -20.66 -30.41 -42.02
CA GLY A 57 -21.11 -31.77 -42.30
C GLY A 57 -20.02 -32.85 -42.23
N HIS A 58 -18.87 -32.60 -41.61
CA HIS A 58 -17.79 -33.58 -41.50
C HIS A 58 -18.13 -34.76 -40.56
N THR A 59 -18.09 -35.98 -41.08
CA THR A 59 -18.58 -37.19 -40.39
C THR A 59 -17.51 -38.00 -39.65
N GLY A 60 -16.36 -37.43 -39.30
CA GLY A 60 -15.28 -38.16 -38.61
C GLY A 60 -14.15 -37.25 -38.17
N THR A 61 -12.97 -37.83 -37.92
CA THR A 61 -11.77 -37.10 -37.50
C THR A 61 -10.63 -37.34 -38.48
N ASP A 62 -10.07 -36.26 -39.03
CA ASP A 62 -8.98 -36.28 -40.00
C ASP A 62 -7.63 -36.07 -39.31
N PHE A 63 -6.75 -37.06 -39.43
CA PHE A 63 -5.38 -37.01 -38.93
C PHE A 63 -4.37 -36.82 -40.07
N PRO A 64 -3.57 -35.73 -40.08
CA PRO A 64 -2.68 -35.36 -41.17
C PRO A 64 -1.39 -36.19 -41.15
N ILE A 65 -1.52 -37.49 -41.42
CA ILE A 65 -0.39 -38.44 -41.45
C ILE A 65 0.20 -38.59 -42.86
N PRO A 66 1.54 -38.72 -43.00
CA PRO A 66 2.21 -38.88 -44.29
C PRO A 66 1.66 -40.02 -45.14
N LEU A 67 1.86 -39.94 -46.46
CA LEU A 67 1.61 -41.05 -47.40
C LEU A 67 2.43 -42.28 -47.01
N GLY A 68 1.77 -43.43 -46.85
CA GLY A 68 2.42 -44.70 -46.51
C GLY A 68 2.64 -44.95 -45.02
N THR A 69 2.18 -44.07 -44.12
CA THR A 69 2.12 -44.36 -42.67
C THR A 69 1.27 -45.60 -42.42
N ASP A 70 1.76 -46.49 -41.55
CA ASP A 70 1.05 -47.71 -41.18
C ASP A 70 -0.22 -47.38 -40.37
N VAL A 71 -1.35 -47.87 -40.88
CA VAL A 71 -2.66 -47.76 -40.23
C VAL A 71 -2.92 -49.02 -39.42
N LEU A 72 -3.27 -48.81 -38.16
CA LEU A 72 -3.41 -49.82 -37.11
C LEU A 72 -4.84 -49.78 -36.57
N VAL A 73 -5.40 -50.94 -36.22
CA VAL A 73 -6.74 -50.99 -35.63
C VAL A 73 -6.71 -50.43 -34.20
N THR A 74 -7.74 -49.66 -33.83
CA THR A 74 -7.80 -48.91 -32.57
C THR A 74 -8.24 -49.74 -31.37
N ALA A 75 -8.90 -50.89 -31.56
CA ALA A 75 -9.29 -51.81 -30.50
C ALA A 75 -9.54 -53.23 -31.05
N ASN A 76 -9.70 -54.21 -30.14
CA ASN A 76 -10.06 -55.59 -30.48
C ASN A 76 -11.39 -55.62 -31.26
N SER A 77 -11.42 -56.18 -32.45
CA SER A 77 -12.54 -56.02 -33.39
C SER A 77 -12.60 -57.09 -34.47
N THR A 78 -13.69 -57.12 -35.23
CA THR A 78 -13.85 -57.97 -36.42
C THR A 78 -14.06 -57.10 -37.66
N VAL A 79 -13.37 -57.42 -38.76
CA VAL A 79 -13.52 -56.71 -40.04
C VAL A 79 -14.92 -56.94 -40.63
N VAL A 80 -15.65 -55.86 -40.87
CA VAL A 80 -17.00 -55.83 -41.45
C VAL A 80 -16.96 -55.76 -42.96
N SER A 81 -16.06 -54.95 -43.52
CA SER A 81 -15.88 -54.79 -44.97
C SER A 81 -14.52 -54.17 -45.29
N THR A 82 -14.01 -54.44 -46.48
CA THR A 82 -12.84 -53.74 -47.04
C THR A 82 -13.10 -53.32 -48.48
N TYR A 83 -12.43 -52.25 -48.92
CA TYR A 83 -12.39 -51.83 -50.32
C TYR A 83 -10.96 -51.44 -50.69
N ASN A 84 -10.44 -51.96 -51.81
CA ASN A 84 -9.03 -51.82 -52.18
C ASN A 84 -8.82 -51.56 -53.71
N GLY A 85 -9.80 -50.93 -54.35
CA GLY A 85 -9.84 -50.69 -55.80
C GLY A 85 -9.45 -49.30 -56.29
N CYS A 86 -9.44 -48.29 -55.41
CA CYS A 86 -9.19 -46.88 -55.77
C CYS A 86 -7.70 -46.58 -55.98
N ALA A 87 -7.39 -45.60 -56.83
CA ALA A 87 -6.05 -45.04 -56.94
C ALA A 87 -5.62 -44.31 -55.65
N ASP A 88 -4.31 -44.23 -55.40
CA ASP A 88 -3.72 -43.63 -54.19
C ASP A 88 -3.92 -42.10 -54.09
N TYR A 89 -4.26 -41.46 -55.21
CA TYR A 89 -4.49 -40.03 -55.33
C TYR A 89 -5.94 -39.77 -55.74
N GLY A 90 -6.64 -39.03 -54.89
CA GLY A 90 -8.03 -38.66 -55.00
C GLY A 90 -8.23 -37.19 -55.35
N SER A 91 -9.47 -36.75 -55.23
CA SER A 91 -9.86 -35.34 -55.32
C SER A 91 -11.19 -35.13 -54.61
N TYR A 92 -11.48 -33.90 -54.16
CA TYR A 92 -12.75 -33.58 -53.53
C TYR A 92 -13.95 -34.00 -54.41
N GLY A 93 -14.90 -34.75 -53.83
CA GLY A 93 -16.08 -35.25 -54.52
C GLY A 93 -15.90 -36.57 -55.27
N ASN A 94 -14.67 -37.13 -55.34
CA ASN A 94 -14.42 -38.44 -55.95
C ASN A 94 -15.22 -39.55 -55.23
N THR A 95 -16.04 -40.28 -55.99
CA THR A 95 -17.01 -41.25 -55.45
C THR A 95 -16.44 -42.66 -55.24
N CYS A 96 -15.20 -42.92 -55.64
CA CYS A 96 -14.57 -44.23 -55.50
C CYS A 96 -14.57 -44.72 -54.05
N GLY A 97 -14.93 -45.99 -53.83
CA GLY A 97 -15.06 -46.58 -52.49
C GLY A 97 -16.12 -45.91 -51.61
N GLY A 98 -17.11 -45.23 -52.20
CA GLY A 98 -18.15 -44.50 -51.47
C GLY A 98 -17.64 -43.21 -50.82
N ARG A 99 -16.82 -42.43 -51.55
CA ARG A 99 -16.04 -41.26 -51.09
C ARG A 99 -14.93 -41.57 -50.09
N CYS A 100 -15.07 -42.60 -49.27
CA CYS A 100 -14.06 -43.09 -48.33
C CYS A 100 -12.79 -43.68 -49.00
N GLY A 101 -12.80 -43.93 -50.32
CA GLY A 101 -11.64 -44.46 -51.03
C GLY A 101 -11.37 -45.92 -50.68
N ASN A 102 -10.09 -46.32 -50.69
CA ASN A 102 -9.71 -47.61 -50.11
C ASN A 102 -9.87 -47.53 -48.59
N HIS A 103 -10.48 -48.54 -48.00
CA HIS A 103 -10.85 -48.49 -46.59
C HIS A 103 -11.01 -49.87 -45.96
N VAL A 104 -10.96 -49.87 -44.63
CA VAL A 104 -11.34 -50.99 -43.77
C VAL A 104 -12.44 -50.49 -42.83
N LYS A 105 -13.52 -51.26 -42.67
CA LYS A 105 -14.53 -51.05 -41.63
C LYS A 105 -14.48 -52.21 -40.64
N VAL A 106 -14.52 -51.91 -39.35
CA VAL A 106 -14.47 -52.91 -38.26
C VAL A 106 -15.66 -52.74 -37.30
N ARG A 107 -16.00 -53.79 -36.56
CA ARG A 107 -16.99 -53.79 -35.47
C ARG A 107 -16.34 -54.26 -34.17
N TYR A 108 -16.65 -53.60 -33.07
CA TYR A 108 -16.15 -53.91 -31.73
C TYR A 108 -17.15 -54.75 -30.93
N GLY A 109 -16.75 -55.21 -29.74
CA GLY A 109 -17.55 -56.10 -28.89
C GLY A 109 -18.88 -55.49 -28.40
N ASP A 110 -18.90 -54.17 -28.18
CA ASP A 110 -20.08 -53.38 -27.82
C ASP A 110 -21.04 -53.09 -29.01
N GLY A 111 -20.72 -53.61 -30.20
CA GLY A 111 -21.49 -53.42 -31.43
C GLY A 111 -21.17 -52.13 -32.19
N THR A 112 -20.35 -51.22 -31.64
CA THR A 112 -19.91 -50.00 -32.34
C THR A 112 -19.00 -50.33 -33.53
N THR A 113 -18.82 -49.38 -34.45
CA THR A 113 -18.00 -49.57 -35.65
C THR A 113 -17.10 -48.37 -35.95
N SER A 114 -15.92 -48.64 -36.51
CA SER A 114 -15.07 -47.60 -37.12
C SER A 114 -14.85 -47.86 -38.59
N VAL A 115 -14.65 -46.79 -39.35
CA VAL A 115 -14.14 -46.83 -40.73
C VAL A 115 -12.85 -46.04 -40.83
N TYR A 116 -11.87 -46.62 -41.53
CA TYR A 116 -10.53 -46.09 -41.76
C TYR A 116 -10.43 -45.79 -43.24
N CYS A 117 -10.56 -44.52 -43.64
CA CYS A 117 -10.67 -44.11 -45.04
C CYS A 117 -9.32 -43.67 -45.66
N HIS A 118 -9.35 -43.39 -46.97
CA HIS A 118 -8.26 -42.81 -47.76
C HIS A 118 -6.97 -43.65 -47.81
N MET A 119 -7.08 -44.96 -47.58
CA MET A 119 -5.94 -45.88 -47.51
C MET A 119 -5.25 -46.08 -48.88
N LYS A 120 -4.04 -46.61 -48.84
CA LYS A 120 -3.23 -46.94 -50.02
C LYS A 120 -3.69 -48.23 -50.69
N ARG A 121 -3.82 -48.20 -52.02
CA ARG A 121 -4.16 -49.35 -52.85
C ARG A 121 -3.14 -50.47 -52.67
N ASN A 122 -3.62 -51.71 -52.65
CA ASN A 122 -2.83 -52.92 -52.43
C ASN A 122 -2.09 -52.95 -51.07
N SER A 123 -2.35 -52.02 -50.15
CA SER A 123 -1.74 -52.01 -48.80
C SER A 123 -2.59 -52.70 -47.74
N ILE A 124 -3.90 -52.89 -47.98
CA ILE A 124 -4.81 -53.52 -47.02
C ILE A 124 -4.45 -55.01 -46.88
N VAL A 125 -4.06 -55.40 -45.65
CA VAL A 125 -3.56 -56.74 -45.31
C VAL A 125 -4.58 -57.61 -44.56
N VAL A 126 -5.84 -57.16 -44.50
CA VAL A 126 -6.92 -57.83 -43.76
C VAL A 126 -8.13 -58.13 -44.64
N SER A 127 -8.91 -59.15 -44.25
CA SER A 127 -10.09 -59.63 -44.98
C SER A 127 -11.36 -59.57 -44.14
N THR A 128 -12.52 -59.42 -44.80
CA THR A 128 -13.84 -59.46 -44.15
C THR A 128 -14.02 -60.71 -43.30
N GLY A 129 -14.53 -60.55 -42.07
CA GLY A 129 -14.69 -61.63 -41.09
C GLY A 129 -13.45 -61.92 -40.23
N GLN A 130 -12.30 -61.31 -40.52
CA GLN A 130 -11.09 -61.48 -39.71
C GLN A 130 -11.22 -60.78 -38.36
N SER A 131 -10.92 -61.50 -37.27
CA SER A 131 -10.70 -60.91 -35.95
C SER A 131 -9.32 -60.24 -35.88
N LEU A 132 -9.25 -59.07 -35.27
CA LEU A 132 -8.07 -58.24 -35.13
C LEU A 132 -7.80 -57.94 -33.65
N SER A 133 -6.54 -58.02 -33.25
CA SER A 133 -6.09 -57.52 -31.95
C SER A 133 -5.80 -56.02 -32.02
N CYS A 134 -6.04 -55.29 -30.94
CA CYS A 134 -5.71 -53.87 -30.83
C CYS A 134 -4.25 -53.59 -31.24
N GLY A 135 -4.05 -52.55 -32.06
CA GLY A 135 -2.72 -52.18 -32.59
C GLY A 135 -2.26 -52.98 -33.80
N GLN A 136 -2.98 -54.03 -34.23
CA GLN A 136 -2.65 -54.78 -35.43
C GLN A 136 -2.73 -53.92 -36.70
N LYS A 137 -1.74 -54.03 -37.58
CA LYS A 137 -1.71 -53.36 -38.88
C LYS A 137 -2.82 -53.85 -39.80
N ILE A 138 -3.57 -52.90 -40.36
CA ILE A 138 -4.66 -53.15 -41.32
C ILE A 138 -4.33 -52.64 -42.73
N GLY A 139 -3.42 -51.67 -42.86
CA GLY A 139 -2.88 -51.23 -44.15
C GLY A 139 -1.99 -49.99 -44.01
N GLN A 140 -1.99 -49.11 -45.02
CA GLN A 140 -1.25 -47.85 -45.01
C GLN A 140 -2.12 -46.68 -45.48
N SER A 141 -1.77 -45.46 -45.07
CA SER A 141 -2.43 -44.21 -45.50
C SER A 141 -2.08 -43.82 -46.93
N ALA A 142 -3.01 -43.13 -47.60
CA ALA A 142 -2.78 -42.41 -48.84
C ALA A 142 -3.76 -41.23 -48.95
N SER A 143 -4.19 -40.90 -50.17
CA SER A 143 -5.15 -39.83 -50.46
C SER A 143 -6.30 -40.37 -51.34
N SER A 144 -6.65 -41.66 -51.24
CA SER A 144 -7.60 -42.30 -52.15
C SER A 144 -9.05 -41.86 -51.92
N GLY A 145 -9.89 -41.81 -52.95
CA GLY A 145 -11.29 -41.36 -52.82
C GLY A 145 -11.43 -39.84 -52.71
N SER A 146 -12.36 -39.34 -51.90
CA SER A 146 -12.68 -37.92 -51.75
C SER A 146 -11.71 -37.19 -50.81
N SER A 147 -10.42 -37.21 -51.15
CA SER A 147 -9.34 -36.60 -50.37
C SER A 147 -8.45 -35.73 -51.26
N THR A 148 -7.99 -34.60 -50.74
CA THR A 148 -7.13 -33.61 -51.42
C THR A 148 -5.65 -33.72 -51.06
N GLY A 149 -5.30 -34.56 -50.09
CA GLY A 149 -3.92 -34.81 -49.67
C GLY A 149 -3.84 -35.93 -48.63
N PRO A 150 -2.65 -36.52 -48.39
CA PRO A 150 -2.51 -37.67 -47.49
C PRO A 150 -2.97 -37.38 -46.06
N HIS A 151 -3.95 -38.16 -45.59
CA HIS A 151 -4.44 -38.15 -44.22
C HIS A 151 -5.18 -39.47 -43.92
N LEU A 152 -5.50 -39.71 -42.65
CA LEU A 152 -6.43 -40.77 -42.25
C LEU A 152 -7.70 -40.12 -41.69
N HIS A 153 -8.82 -40.34 -42.38
CA HIS A 153 -10.14 -40.05 -41.84
C HIS A 153 -10.63 -41.27 -41.03
N LEU A 154 -10.93 -41.04 -39.76
CA LEU A 154 -11.49 -42.02 -38.82
C LEU A 154 -12.96 -41.66 -38.53
N GLY A 155 -13.89 -42.44 -39.08
CA GLY A 155 -15.31 -42.33 -38.72
C GLY A 155 -15.65 -43.29 -37.58
N TRP A 156 -16.44 -42.83 -36.59
CA TRP A 156 -16.97 -43.65 -35.49
C TRP A 156 -18.50 -43.67 -35.53
N THR A 157 -19.09 -44.84 -35.35
CA THR A 157 -20.54 -45.03 -35.42
C THR A 157 -20.99 -46.02 -34.36
N ALA A 158 -21.89 -45.57 -33.48
CA ALA A 158 -22.59 -46.39 -32.51
C ALA A 158 -24.08 -46.50 -32.93
N SER A 159 -25.01 -45.82 -32.26
CA SER A 159 -26.40 -45.67 -32.72
C SER A 159 -26.53 -44.70 -33.92
N SER A 160 -25.63 -43.73 -33.99
CA SER A 160 -25.40 -42.81 -35.10
C SER A 160 -23.90 -42.59 -35.26
N THR A 161 -23.48 -41.91 -36.34
CA THR A 161 -22.16 -41.28 -36.36
C THR A 161 -22.11 -40.21 -35.25
N ARG A 162 -20.96 -40.07 -34.60
CA ARG A 162 -20.69 -39.06 -33.56
C ARG A 162 -19.19 -38.83 -33.39
N ASP A 163 -18.83 -37.75 -32.70
CA ASP A 163 -17.46 -37.43 -32.34
C ASP A 163 -16.80 -38.55 -31.48
N VAL A 164 -15.49 -38.71 -31.63
CA VAL A 164 -14.65 -39.63 -30.86
C VAL A 164 -14.04 -38.98 -29.62
N PHE A 165 -14.07 -37.66 -29.50
CA PHE A 165 -13.60 -36.93 -28.32
C PHE A 165 -14.75 -36.65 -27.33
N ARG A 166 -14.43 -36.52 -26.04
CA ARG A 166 -15.30 -35.86 -25.04
C ARG A 166 -15.04 -34.35 -25.03
N GLY A 167 -16.04 -33.52 -24.72
CA GLY A 167 -15.87 -32.07 -24.67
C GLY A 167 -17.16 -31.28 -24.51
N ALA A 168 -17.05 -29.98 -24.21
CA ALA A 168 -18.18 -29.10 -23.92
C ALA A 168 -19.21 -28.98 -25.06
N CYS A 169 -18.78 -29.12 -26.32
CA CYS A 169 -19.65 -29.04 -27.51
C CYS A 169 -19.98 -30.40 -28.14
N THR A 170 -19.86 -31.51 -27.39
CA THR A 170 -20.29 -32.83 -27.87
C THR A 170 -20.95 -33.66 -26.79
N SER A 171 -22.00 -34.41 -27.16
CA SER A 171 -22.64 -35.38 -26.25
C SER A 171 -21.93 -36.75 -26.26
N SER A 172 -20.69 -36.81 -26.73
CA SER A 172 -19.91 -38.05 -26.80
C SER A 172 -19.16 -38.27 -25.48
N PRO A 173 -19.24 -39.45 -24.84
CA PRO A 173 -18.49 -39.79 -23.62
C PRO A 173 -16.99 -40.06 -23.87
N GLY A 174 -16.47 -39.68 -25.05
CA GLY A 174 -15.12 -39.97 -25.51
C GLY A 174 -14.92 -41.45 -25.85
N ALA A 175 -14.29 -41.71 -26.98
CA ALA A 175 -13.95 -43.05 -27.44
C ALA A 175 -12.49 -43.43 -27.15
N TRP A 176 -11.63 -42.54 -26.66
CA TRP A 176 -10.20 -42.80 -26.47
C TRP A 176 -9.87 -43.44 -25.11
N ASN A 177 -8.89 -44.35 -25.08
CA ASN A 177 -8.26 -44.86 -23.84
C ASN A 177 -7.46 -43.76 -23.10
N GLN A 178 -6.98 -42.77 -23.83
CA GLN A 178 -6.26 -41.61 -23.29
C GLN A 178 -6.54 -40.43 -24.22
N GLN A 179 -7.48 -39.59 -23.80
CA GLN A 179 -7.71 -38.29 -24.42
C GLN A 179 -6.86 -37.25 -23.68
N ASN A 180 -5.85 -36.72 -24.36
CA ASN A 180 -5.05 -35.61 -23.87
C ASN A 180 -5.74 -34.27 -24.19
N GLY A 181 -5.14 -33.14 -23.80
CA GLY A 181 -5.70 -31.79 -23.97
C GLY A 181 -6.00 -31.38 -25.43
N TYR A 182 -6.65 -30.23 -25.61
CA TYR A 182 -7.10 -29.76 -26.93
C TYR A 182 -5.94 -29.67 -27.94
N ARG A 183 -6.14 -30.27 -29.12
CA ARG A 183 -5.15 -30.44 -30.19
C ARG A 183 -3.80 -31.08 -29.75
N GLN A 184 -3.80 -31.82 -28.64
CA GLN A 184 -2.73 -32.78 -28.33
C GLN A 184 -3.05 -34.14 -28.97
N ALA A 185 -2.02 -34.96 -29.19
CA ALA A 185 -2.20 -36.26 -29.82
C ALA A 185 -2.71 -37.30 -28.80
N VAL A 186 -3.78 -38.02 -29.12
CA VAL A 186 -4.36 -39.08 -28.28
C VAL A 186 -3.40 -40.27 -28.09
N GLY A 187 -3.55 -40.99 -26.98
CA GLY A 187 -2.60 -42.05 -26.59
C GLY A 187 -2.58 -43.29 -27.49
N THR A 188 -1.45 -44.00 -27.48
CA THR A 188 -1.25 -45.24 -28.25
C THR A 188 -1.57 -46.52 -27.46
N ALA A 189 -1.99 -46.42 -26.21
CA ALA A 189 -2.26 -47.56 -25.33
C ALA A 189 -3.57 -48.29 -25.70
N CYS A 190 -3.54 -49.63 -25.70
CA CYS A 190 -4.71 -50.49 -25.98
C CYS A 190 -5.70 -50.60 -24.81
N SER A 191 -5.31 -50.17 -23.62
CA SER A 191 -6.11 -50.08 -22.41
C SER A 191 -5.58 -48.91 -21.59
N CYS A 192 -6.48 -48.20 -20.90
CA CYS A 192 -6.10 -47.35 -19.78
C CYS A 192 -5.78 -48.26 -18.56
N VAL A 193 -4.83 -47.87 -17.72
CA VAL A 193 -4.51 -48.57 -16.47
C VAL A 193 -4.74 -47.56 -15.34
N PRO A 194 -5.86 -47.66 -14.61
CA PRO A 194 -6.20 -46.71 -13.56
C PRO A 194 -5.07 -46.55 -12.54
N SER A 195 -4.67 -45.31 -12.31
CA SER A 195 -3.82 -44.86 -11.21
C SER A 195 -4.50 -43.68 -10.53
N ALA A 196 -4.19 -43.42 -9.26
CA ALA A 196 -4.75 -42.24 -8.58
C ALA A 196 -4.44 -40.96 -9.34
N GLU A 197 -5.39 -40.02 -9.37
CA GLU A 197 -5.21 -38.72 -9.99
C GLU A 197 -3.95 -38.02 -9.47
N VAL A 198 -3.23 -37.43 -10.42
CA VAL A 198 -2.10 -36.53 -10.21
C VAL A 198 -2.40 -35.34 -11.12
N CYS A 199 -2.24 -34.11 -10.64
CA CYS A 199 -2.50 -32.99 -11.53
C CYS A 199 -1.43 -32.85 -12.61
N ASP A 200 -1.69 -33.47 -13.76
CA ASP A 200 -0.90 -33.39 -14.99
C ASP A 200 -1.74 -33.08 -16.24
N GLY A 201 -3.02 -32.72 -16.04
CA GLY A 201 -3.98 -32.41 -17.09
C GLY A 201 -4.47 -33.65 -17.81
N ARG A 202 -4.44 -34.81 -17.16
CA ARG A 202 -4.89 -36.08 -17.70
C ARG A 202 -5.74 -36.83 -16.69
N ASP A 203 -6.71 -37.52 -17.25
CA ASP A 203 -7.50 -38.61 -16.68
C ASP A 203 -6.56 -39.81 -16.40
N ASN A 204 -6.04 -39.89 -15.17
CA ASN A 204 -5.09 -40.89 -14.71
C ASN A 204 -5.82 -42.15 -14.21
N ASP A 205 -7.00 -41.99 -13.62
CA ASP A 205 -7.83 -43.07 -13.07
C ASP A 205 -8.81 -43.67 -14.09
N CYS A 206 -8.96 -43.01 -15.24
CA CYS A 206 -9.76 -43.42 -16.39
C CYS A 206 -11.29 -43.28 -16.22
N ASP A 207 -11.79 -42.54 -15.21
CA ASP A 207 -13.23 -42.33 -14.98
C ASP A 207 -13.89 -41.37 -16.00
N GLY A 208 -13.09 -40.50 -16.63
CA GLY A 208 -13.54 -39.52 -17.62
C GLY A 208 -13.53 -38.05 -17.18
N GLN A 209 -13.28 -37.79 -15.90
CA GLN A 209 -12.91 -36.49 -15.36
C GLN A 209 -11.39 -36.26 -15.59
N VAL A 210 -10.81 -35.23 -14.97
CA VAL A 210 -9.42 -34.81 -15.16
C VAL A 210 -8.98 -34.05 -13.91
N ASP A 211 -7.95 -34.51 -13.22
CA ASP A 211 -7.38 -33.95 -11.98
C ASP A 211 -8.42 -33.70 -10.86
N GLU A 212 -9.50 -34.47 -10.78
CA GLU A 212 -10.49 -34.38 -9.72
C GLU A 212 -9.96 -34.90 -8.37
N GLY A 213 -10.44 -34.31 -7.27
CA GLY A 213 -9.94 -34.60 -5.93
C GLY A 213 -8.50 -34.11 -5.63
N VAL A 214 -7.74 -33.68 -6.65
CA VAL A 214 -6.40 -33.09 -6.51
C VAL A 214 -6.32 -31.60 -6.86
N LYS A 215 -7.46 -31.00 -7.26
CA LYS A 215 -7.64 -29.55 -7.41
C LYS A 215 -7.87 -28.85 -6.06
N ASN A 216 -7.41 -27.61 -5.98
CA ASN A 216 -7.62 -26.69 -4.87
C ASN A 216 -9.04 -26.06 -4.89
N ALA A 217 -9.35 -25.18 -3.94
CA ALA A 217 -10.66 -24.51 -3.84
C ALA A 217 -11.06 -23.78 -5.14
N CYS A 218 -10.10 -23.13 -5.80
CA CYS A 218 -10.27 -22.46 -7.09
C CYS A 218 -10.41 -23.40 -8.31
N GLY A 219 -10.46 -24.73 -8.13
CA GLY A 219 -10.50 -25.70 -9.23
C GLY A 219 -9.21 -25.77 -10.05
N GLN A 220 -8.11 -25.18 -9.56
CA GLN A 220 -6.78 -25.22 -10.14
C GLN A 220 -5.87 -26.19 -9.38
N CYS A 221 -4.62 -26.34 -9.80
CA CYS A 221 -3.68 -27.26 -9.17
C CYS A 221 -2.52 -26.54 -8.50
N GLY A 222 -2.06 -27.09 -7.38
CA GLY A 222 -1.10 -26.45 -6.50
C GLY A 222 -1.80 -25.83 -5.29
N GLN A 223 -1.09 -24.94 -4.59
CA GLN A 223 -1.70 -24.18 -3.51
C GLN A 223 -2.76 -23.21 -4.05
N VAL A 224 -3.69 -22.84 -3.19
CA VAL A 224 -4.60 -21.72 -3.42
C VAL A 224 -3.76 -20.42 -3.49
N PRO A 225 -4.11 -19.43 -4.33
CA PRO A 225 -3.52 -18.09 -4.25
C PRO A 225 -3.67 -17.48 -2.85
N ALA A 226 -2.86 -16.47 -2.53
CA ALA A 226 -3.16 -15.63 -1.37
C ALA A 226 -4.16 -14.56 -1.79
N GLU A 227 -5.08 -14.21 -0.89
CA GLU A 227 -6.01 -13.10 -1.06
C GLU A 227 -5.24 -11.76 -1.16
N VAL A 228 -5.68 -10.88 -2.05
CA VAL A 228 -5.20 -9.51 -2.20
C VAL A 228 -6.38 -8.55 -2.28
N CYS A 229 -6.18 -7.29 -1.88
CA CYS A 229 -7.22 -6.27 -1.95
C CYS A 229 -7.47 -5.83 -3.41
N ASP A 230 -8.29 -6.56 -4.15
CA ASP A 230 -8.63 -6.27 -5.55
C ASP A 230 -10.13 -6.43 -5.91
N GLY A 231 -10.98 -6.72 -4.93
CA GLY A 231 -12.42 -6.88 -5.11
C GLY A 231 -12.83 -8.23 -5.72
N GLN A 232 -11.93 -9.22 -5.72
CA GLN A 232 -12.18 -10.59 -6.17
C GLN A 232 -11.75 -11.58 -5.08
N ASP A 233 -12.58 -12.61 -4.88
CA ASP A 233 -12.25 -13.81 -4.11
C ASP A 233 -11.10 -14.56 -4.84
N ASN A 234 -9.85 -14.32 -4.43
CA ASN A 234 -8.65 -14.88 -5.07
C ASN A 234 -8.31 -16.26 -4.51
N ASP A 235 -8.58 -16.49 -3.23
CA ASP A 235 -8.36 -17.77 -2.56
C ASP A 235 -9.55 -18.77 -2.73
N CYS A 236 -10.67 -18.28 -3.27
CA CYS A 236 -11.88 -19.05 -3.56
C CYS A 236 -12.56 -19.61 -2.30
N ASN A 237 -12.43 -18.93 -1.16
CA ASN A 237 -13.11 -19.28 0.09
C ASN A 237 -14.60 -18.82 0.12
N GLY A 238 -14.98 -17.89 -0.76
CA GLY A 238 -16.35 -17.38 -0.91
C GLY A 238 -16.61 -16.04 -0.21
N GLU A 239 -15.63 -15.50 0.49
CA GLU A 239 -15.54 -14.12 0.96
C GLU A 239 -14.66 -13.32 -0.04
N VAL A 240 -14.72 -11.99 -0.02
CA VAL A 240 -13.97 -11.12 -0.95
C VAL A 240 -13.17 -10.14 -0.12
N ASP A 241 -11.87 -10.04 -0.39
CA ASP A 241 -10.93 -9.18 0.33
C ASP A 241 -10.94 -9.45 1.86
N ASP A 242 -10.97 -10.72 2.29
CA ASP A 242 -11.10 -11.10 3.71
C ASP A 242 -9.78 -10.98 4.53
N GLN A 243 -9.74 -11.50 5.76
CA GLN A 243 -8.51 -11.56 6.60
C GLN A 243 -7.73 -10.22 6.78
N GLU A 244 -8.43 -9.08 6.78
CA GLU A 244 -7.84 -7.71 6.85
C GLU A 244 -6.92 -7.35 5.65
N VAL A 245 -6.98 -8.04 4.50
CA VAL A 245 -6.01 -7.78 3.40
C VAL A 245 -6.05 -6.35 2.89
N CYS A 246 -7.22 -5.70 2.84
CA CYS A 246 -7.32 -4.30 2.43
C CYS A 246 -6.74 -3.34 3.47
N GLU A 247 -6.96 -3.59 4.77
CA GLU A 247 -6.35 -2.81 5.85
C GLU A 247 -4.83 -2.98 5.88
N ILE A 248 -4.33 -4.20 5.69
CA ILE A 248 -2.90 -4.52 5.63
C ILE A 248 -2.25 -3.89 4.40
N ASP A 249 -2.93 -3.96 3.25
CA ASP A 249 -2.48 -3.32 2.03
C ASP A 249 -2.44 -1.79 2.17
N TRP A 250 -3.47 -1.19 2.78
CA TRP A 250 -3.53 0.24 3.10
C TRP A 250 -2.39 0.65 4.05
N MET A 251 -2.14 -0.11 5.12
CA MET A 251 -1.02 0.13 6.05
C MET A 251 0.32 0.17 5.31
N ASN A 252 0.57 -0.82 4.46
CA ASN A 252 1.80 -0.90 3.68
C ASN A 252 1.92 0.16 2.58
N GLN A 253 0.82 0.81 2.18
CA GLN A 253 0.83 1.93 1.21
C GLN A 253 1.00 3.31 1.86
N ARG A 254 0.64 3.48 3.13
CA ARG A 254 0.33 4.80 3.70
C ARG A 254 0.96 5.03 5.07
N SER A 255 2.22 4.62 5.26
CA SER A 255 2.98 4.85 6.50
C SER A 255 2.86 6.28 6.99
N GLU A 256 3.08 7.24 6.10
CA GLU A 256 3.06 8.67 6.40
C GLU A 256 1.67 9.22 6.81
N THR A 257 0.61 8.43 6.65
CA THR A 257 -0.75 8.84 7.07
C THR A 257 -1.03 8.49 8.55
N TYR A 258 -0.21 7.63 9.16
CA TYR A 258 -0.32 7.22 10.57
C TYR A 258 0.97 7.36 11.38
N ALA A 259 2.10 7.53 10.71
CA ALA A 259 3.42 7.78 11.24
C ALA A 259 4.21 8.64 10.23
N PRO A 260 3.83 9.92 10.07
CA PRO A 260 4.62 10.87 9.28
C PRO A 260 6.03 11.01 9.85
N ALA A 261 6.98 11.46 9.03
CA ALA A 261 8.25 11.99 9.52
C ALA A 261 8.01 13.16 10.48
N ILE A 262 8.77 13.20 11.58
CA ILE A 262 8.76 14.33 12.54
C ILE A 262 9.50 15.52 11.92
N SER A 263 10.69 15.24 11.37
CA SER A 263 11.44 16.17 10.51
C SER A 263 12.08 15.40 9.37
N THR A 264 12.32 16.09 8.26
CA THR A 264 13.20 15.63 7.18
C THR A 264 14.37 16.56 6.88
N ASP A 265 14.60 17.61 7.67
CA ASP A 265 15.79 18.47 7.56
C ASP A 265 17.06 17.68 7.90
N VAL A 266 17.74 17.10 6.91
CA VAL A 266 18.93 16.25 7.14
C VAL A 266 20.22 17.05 7.22
N ASN A 267 20.17 18.36 6.97
CA ASN A 267 21.34 19.22 6.92
C ASN A 267 21.41 20.20 8.13
N GLY A 268 20.24 20.50 8.72
CA GLY A 268 20.06 21.34 9.89
C GLY A 268 20.01 22.84 9.56
N ASP A 269 19.41 23.21 8.42
CA ASP A 269 19.20 24.59 7.96
C ASP A 269 17.79 25.15 8.19
N GLY A 270 16.91 24.36 8.82
CA GLY A 270 15.54 24.72 9.15
C GLY A 270 14.50 24.35 8.08
N LYS A 271 14.89 23.66 7.00
CA LYS A 271 14.01 23.40 5.84
C LYS A 271 13.71 21.92 5.64
N ALA A 272 12.50 21.61 5.22
CA ALA A 272 12.08 20.25 4.92
C ALA A 272 12.74 19.73 3.63
N ASP A 273 13.82 18.96 3.76
CA ASP A 273 14.37 18.19 2.65
C ASP A 273 13.39 17.09 2.22
N VAL A 274 13.47 16.62 0.97
CA VAL A 274 12.66 15.47 0.51
C VAL A 274 13.51 14.21 0.37
N CYS A 275 13.19 13.21 1.18
CA CYS A 275 13.88 11.92 1.21
C CYS A 275 12.97 10.79 0.72
N GLY A 276 13.50 9.87 -0.09
CA GLY A 276 12.73 8.71 -0.55
C GLY A 276 13.61 7.52 -0.89
N ARG A 277 13.05 6.32 -0.70
CA ARG A 277 13.73 5.04 -0.97
C ARG A 277 13.35 4.52 -2.35
N GLY A 278 14.31 4.55 -3.27
CA GLY A 278 14.19 3.96 -4.61
C GLY A 278 14.86 2.58 -4.70
N SER A 279 14.87 2.01 -5.91
CA SER A 279 15.48 0.70 -6.18
C SER A 279 16.97 0.59 -5.79
N ARG A 280 17.68 1.72 -5.87
CA ARG A 280 19.12 1.83 -5.60
C ARG A 280 19.47 2.21 -4.15
N GLY A 281 18.48 2.43 -3.28
CA GLY A 281 18.69 2.96 -1.92
C GLY A 281 17.92 4.27 -1.67
N VAL A 282 18.27 4.96 -0.59
CA VAL A 282 17.67 6.25 -0.22
C VAL A 282 18.35 7.40 -0.95
N TRP A 283 17.54 8.36 -1.42
CA TRP A 283 17.97 9.66 -1.92
C TRP A 283 17.34 10.73 -1.04
N CYS A 284 18.12 11.75 -0.66
CA CYS A 284 17.64 12.94 0.04
C CYS A 284 18.05 14.17 -0.77
N HIS A 285 17.07 14.98 -1.15
CA HIS A 285 17.25 16.21 -1.90
C HIS A 285 17.11 17.39 -0.96
N LEU A 286 18.21 18.13 -0.79
CA LEU A 286 18.25 19.24 0.14
C LEU A 286 17.40 20.41 -0.37
N ALA A 287 16.61 21.02 0.50
CA ALA A 287 15.82 22.20 0.17
C ALA A 287 16.72 23.45 0.00
N ASN A 288 16.20 24.46 -0.69
CA ASN A 288 16.79 25.80 -0.78
C ASN A 288 15.69 26.84 -1.02
N GLU A 289 16.03 28.14 -0.97
CA GLU A 289 15.08 29.27 -1.13
C GLU A 289 14.20 29.24 -2.40
N VAL A 290 14.49 28.39 -3.40
CA VAL A 290 13.81 28.36 -4.70
C VAL A 290 13.48 26.94 -5.19
N GLY A 291 13.61 25.91 -4.34
CA GLY A 291 13.38 24.52 -4.71
C GLY A 291 14.31 23.54 -3.99
N PHE A 292 14.90 22.61 -4.74
CA PHE A 292 15.72 21.52 -4.20
C PHE A 292 17.03 21.34 -4.97
N GLU A 293 18.11 21.05 -4.23
CA GLU A 293 19.40 20.65 -4.79
C GLU A 293 19.38 19.20 -5.31
N PRO A 294 20.26 18.85 -6.26
CA PRO A 294 20.47 17.47 -6.67
C PRO A 294 21.01 16.63 -5.50
N ALA A 295 20.31 15.54 -5.16
CA ALA A 295 20.75 14.61 -4.13
C ALA A 295 22.16 14.05 -4.41
N PRO A 296 22.96 13.78 -3.36
CA PRO A 296 24.16 12.96 -3.49
C PRO A 296 23.80 11.52 -3.94
N SER A 297 24.81 10.71 -4.25
CA SER A 297 24.59 9.32 -4.68
C SER A 297 23.84 8.50 -3.62
N ALA A 298 22.82 7.76 -4.04
CA ALA A 298 21.97 6.93 -3.17
C ALA A 298 22.71 6.17 -2.06
N HIS A 299 22.19 6.24 -0.84
CA HIS A 299 22.63 5.39 0.26
C HIS A 299 22.15 3.94 0.01
N ALA A 300 23.05 3.13 -0.56
CA ALA A 300 22.74 1.83 -1.16
C ALA A 300 22.29 0.72 -0.18
N THR A 301 22.41 0.96 1.13
CA THR A 301 22.07 -0.01 2.18
C THR A 301 20.58 -0.41 2.17
N LEU A 302 19.68 0.48 1.72
CA LEU A 302 18.23 0.25 1.64
C LEU A 302 17.73 -0.08 0.20
N SER A 303 18.59 -0.66 -0.63
CA SER A 303 18.30 -1.01 -2.03
C SER A 303 17.46 -2.28 -2.22
N ASP A 304 16.90 -2.49 -3.42
CA ASP A 304 16.19 -3.72 -3.78
C ASP A 304 17.12 -4.94 -3.71
N GLU A 305 18.41 -4.78 -4.05
CA GLU A 305 19.43 -5.84 -3.90
C GLU A 305 19.62 -6.25 -2.42
N GLY A 306 19.32 -5.35 -1.48
CA GLY A 306 19.26 -5.61 -0.04
C GLY A 306 17.96 -6.27 0.44
N ASN A 307 17.00 -6.59 -0.44
CA ASN A 307 15.64 -7.05 -0.15
C ASN A 307 14.72 -6.00 0.51
N TRP A 308 15.03 -4.71 0.38
CA TRP A 308 14.18 -3.62 0.89
C TRP A 308 12.95 -3.33 0.01
N ASP A 309 12.71 -4.13 -1.03
CA ASP A 309 11.47 -4.18 -1.81
C ASP A 309 10.29 -4.81 -1.04
N GLN A 310 10.55 -5.43 0.12
CA GLN A 310 9.52 -6.05 0.95
C GLN A 310 8.80 -5.05 1.86
N ALA A 311 7.46 -5.12 1.89
CA ALA A 311 6.61 -4.16 2.58
C ALA A 311 6.87 -4.03 4.08
N LYS A 312 7.16 -5.15 4.77
CA LYS A 312 7.59 -5.21 6.18
C LYS A 312 8.91 -4.51 6.51
N TYR A 313 9.63 -4.00 5.51
CA TYR A 313 10.84 -3.19 5.67
C TYR A 313 10.63 -1.78 5.12
N TYR A 314 10.18 -1.60 3.86
CA TYR A 314 10.04 -0.23 3.31
C TYR A 314 8.97 0.62 4.00
N SER A 315 7.88 0.02 4.52
CA SER A 315 6.84 0.75 5.27
C SER A 315 7.27 1.19 6.69
N THR A 316 8.52 0.90 7.06
CA THR A 316 9.11 1.21 8.38
C THR A 316 10.17 2.30 8.34
N VAL A 317 10.45 2.87 7.16
CA VAL A 317 11.29 4.07 7.03
C VAL A 317 10.59 5.23 7.74
N ARG A 318 11.28 5.89 8.65
CA ARG A 318 10.86 7.08 9.41
C ARG A 318 12.01 8.08 9.47
N MET A 319 11.69 9.34 9.70
CA MET A 319 12.69 10.38 9.92
C MET A 319 12.36 11.31 11.10
N GLY A 320 13.41 11.76 11.78
CA GLY A 320 13.39 12.61 12.98
C GLY A 320 14.75 12.54 13.70
N ASP A 321 15.08 13.56 14.50
CA ASP A 321 16.34 13.66 15.24
C ASP A 321 16.42 12.63 16.38
N ILE A 322 17.26 11.60 16.28
CA ILE A 322 17.45 10.62 17.35
C ILE A 322 18.68 10.87 18.21
N ASP A 323 19.71 11.57 17.72
CA ASP A 323 20.98 11.76 18.45
C ASP A 323 21.14 13.14 19.12
N GLY A 324 20.30 14.10 18.76
CA GLY A 324 20.15 15.43 19.36
C GLY A 324 20.96 16.53 18.69
N ASP A 325 21.46 16.33 17.46
CA ASP A 325 22.25 17.33 16.72
C ASP A 325 21.41 18.39 15.98
N GLY A 326 20.08 18.27 16.04
CA GLY A 326 19.10 19.13 15.39
C GLY A 326 18.90 18.82 13.91
N LYS A 327 19.20 17.60 13.46
CA LYS A 327 18.95 17.12 12.09
C LYS A 327 18.13 15.84 12.10
N ALA A 328 17.44 15.58 11.00
CA ALA A 328 16.64 14.38 10.81
C ALA A 328 17.51 13.16 10.50
N ASP A 329 17.49 12.17 11.39
CA ASP A 329 18.03 10.85 11.14
C ASP A 329 17.03 9.98 10.38
N LEU A 330 17.53 9.02 9.61
CA LEU A 330 16.68 7.99 9.00
C LEU A 330 16.69 6.72 9.84
N CYS A 331 15.55 6.31 10.37
CA CYS A 331 15.37 5.02 11.03
C CYS A 331 14.55 4.07 10.15
N ALA A 332 14.98 2.80 10.04
CA ALA A 332 14.21 1.76 9.36
C ALA A 332 14.45 0.37 9.94
N ARG A 333 13.42 -0.48 9.90
CA ARG A 333 13.44 -1.82 10.51
C ARG A 333 13.82 -2.90 9.50
N ALA A 334 14.99 -3.51 9.70
CA ALA A 334 15.42 -4.71 8.98
C ALA A 334 14.99 -6.00 9.70
N GLY A 335 15.20 -7.16 9.07
CA GLY A 335 14.81 -8.46 9.63
C GLY A 335 15.44 -8.83 10.99
N ALA A 336 16.51 -8.16 11.42
CA ALA A 336 17.20 -8.41 12.69
C ALA A 336 16.84 -7.40 13.79
N MET A 337 16.77 -6.11 13.46
CA MET A 337 16.61 -4.99 14.40
C MET A 337 16.22 -3.72 13.63
N VAL A 338 15.93 -2.64 14.36
CA VAL A 338 15.93 -1.29 13.78
C VAL A 338 17.37 -0.84 13.58
N TYR A 339 17.63 -0.18 12.45
CA TYR A 339 18.85 0.57 12.19
C TYR A 339 18.47 2.03 11.97
N CYS A 340 19.25 2.93 12.54
CA CYS A 340 19.14 4.37 12.27
C CYS A 340 20.44 4.89 11.68
N TRP A 341 20.35 5.94 10.88
CA TRP A 341 21.48 6.55 10.20
C TRP A 341 21.41 8.07 10.24
N SER A 342 22.45 8.70 10.80
CA SER A 342 22.63 10.15 10.77
C SER A 342 23.26 10.61 9.47
N PHE A 343 22.80 11.75 8.96
CA PHE A 343 23.27 12.30 7.70
C PHE A 343 24.57 13.08 7.88
N GLY A 344 25.61 12.69 7.14
CA GLY A 344 26.92 13.32 7.14
C GLY A 344 27.40 13.68 5.74
N GLU A 345 28.20 14.75 5.62
CA GLU A 345 28.71 15.26 4.34
C GLU A 345 29.57 14.24 3.56
N GLU A 346 30.30 13.36 4.27
CA GLU A 346 31.19 12.36 3.64
C GLU A 346 30.68 10.91 3.74
N GLU A 347 30.16 10.47 4.89
CA GLU A 347 29.54 9.15 5.11
C GLU A 347 28.39 9.25 6.12
N TRP A 348 27.38 8.37 6.00
CA TRP A 348 26.28 8.25 6.97
C TRP A 348 26.74 7.39 8.16
N SER A 349 26.67 7.94 9.38
CA SER A 349 26.83 7.16 10.61
C SER A 349 25.69 6.14 10.74
N ARG A 350 25.91 5.03 11.46
CA ARG A 350 24.84 4.06 11.74
C ARG A 350 24.79 3.71 13.21
N VAL A 351 23.61 3.91 13.79
CA VAL A 351 23.23 3.55 15.16
C VAL A 351 22.41 2.25 15.14
N GLU A 352 22.66 1.35 16.09
CA GLU A 352 21.89 0.11 16.24
C GLU A 352 20.73 0.33 17.21
N GLY A 353 19.51 0.11 16.70
CA GLY A 353 18.27 0.26 17.46
C GLY A 353 17.81 -1.03 18.13
N PRO A 354 16.58 -1.06 18.68
CA PRO A 354 16.06 -2.22 19.39
C PRO A 354 15.94 -3.46 18.49
N THR A 355 16.14 -4.64 19.10
CA THR A 355 16.11 -5.97 18.46
C THR A 355 14.69 -6.41 18.10
N LEU A 356 14.03 -5.67 17.21
CA LEU A 356 12.70 -5.95 16.70
C LEU A 356 12.78 -7.01 15.58
N SER A 357 13.26 -8.23 15.88
CA SER A 357 13.59 -9.22 14.83
C SER A 357 12.36 -9.93 14.21
N ASP A 358 12.49 -10.37 12.96
CA ASP A 358 11.51 -11.22 12.26
C ASP A 358 11.25 -12.51 13.05
N GLU A 359 12.32 -13.12 13.59
CA GLU A 359 12.26 -14.32 14.44
C GLU A 359 11.44 -14.10 15.72
N SER A 360 11.46 -12.88 16.26
CA SER A 360 10.66 -12.45 17.42
C SER A 360 9.24 -12.05 17.06
N GLY A 361 8.83 -12.18 15.79
CA GLY A 361 7.49 -11.88 15.29
C GLY A 361 7.28 -10.45 14.80
N TRP A 362 8.30 -9.59 14.78
CA TRP A 362 8.17 -8.20 14.30
C TRP A 362 8.06 -8.06 12.78
N GLY A 363 8.23 -9.16 12.04
CA GLY A 363 7.97 -9.19 10.59
C GLY A 363 6.47 -9.16 10.23
N LYS A 364 5.57 -9.02 11.21
CA LYS A 364 4.13 -8.93 11.00
C LYS A 364 3.59 -7.50 11.13
N VAL A 365 2.54 -7.21 10.36
CA VAL A 365 1.98 -5.86 10.18
C VAL A 365 1.40 -5.26 11.46
N GLU A 366 0.80 -6.06 12.34
CA GLU A 366 0.28 -5.60 13.63
C GLU A 366 1.37 -5.12 14.61
N HIS A 367 2.64 -5.25 14.22
CA HIS A 367 3.83 -4.81 14.95
C HIS A 367 4.62 -3.76 14.16
N TYR A 368 5.11 -4.04 12.94
CA TYR A 368 5.98 -3.09 12.23
C TYR A 368 5.27 -1.79 11.80
N SER A 369 3.96 -1.83 11.52
CA SER A 369 3.19 -0.60 11.21
C SER A 369 3.06 0.34 12.42
N THR A 370 3.29 -0.17 13.64
CA THR A 370 3.13 0.60 14.88
C THR A 370 4.40 1.32 15.33
N ILE A 371 5.50 1.20 14.58
CA ILE A 371 6.75 1.91 14.87
C ILE A 371 6.55 3.42 14.66
N ARG A 372 6.94 4.21 15.65
CA ARG A 372 6.95 5.67 15.72
C ARG A 372 8.34 6.16 16.13
N LEU A 373 8.69 7.36 15.66
CA LEU A 373 9.67 8.26 16.25
C LEU A 373 8.86 9.34 16.98
N THR A 374 9.18 9.62 18.25
CA THR A 374 8.35 10.43 19.15
C THR A 374 9.14 10.75 20.43
N ASP A 375 9.09 11.98 20.95
CA ASP A 375 9.87 12.38 22.14
C ASP A 375 9.06 12.14 23.42
N ILE A 376 9.16 10.94 24.00
CA ILE A 376 8.34 10.54 25.16
C ILE A 376 8.84 11.18 26.46
N ASN A 377 10.09 11.64 26.53
CA ASN A 377 10.67 12.15 27.76
C ASN A 377 10.93 13.67 27.78
N GLY A 378 10.70 14.36 26.66
CA GLY A 378 10.90 15.79 26.49
C GLY A 378 12.38 16.17 26.47
N ASP A 379 13.25 15.28 25.99
CA ASP A 379 14.70 15.49 25.98
C ASP A 379 15.27 16.02 24.64
N GLY A 380 14.38 16.26 23.68
CA GLY A 380 14.65 16.77 22.34
C GLY A 380 15.00 15.69 21.32
N ARG A 381 15.15 14.42 21.74
CA ARG A 381 15.42 13.28 20.84
C ARG A 381 14.17 12.45 20.60
N GLN A 382 14.09 11.88 19.42
CA GLN A 382 12.99 11.03 19.01
C GLN A 382 13.23 9.57 19.43
N ASP A 383 12.42 9.10 20.38
CA ASP A 383 12.42 7.73 20.86
C ASP A 383 11.76 6.78 19.87
N ILE A 384 12.17 5.51 19.91
CA ILE A 384 11.45 4.47 19.17
C ILE A 384 10.33 3.92 20.04
N CYS A 385 9.08 4.10 19.63
CA CYS A 385 7.91 3.46 20.25
C CYS A 385 7.22 2.49 19.29
N ALA A 386 6.86 1.29 19.76
CA ALA A 386 6.11 0.30 18.97
C ALA A 386 5.27 -0.66 19.81
N ARG A 387 4.13 -1.10 19.27
CA ARG A 387 3.17 -1.99 19.91
C ARG A 387 3.58 -3.46 19.77
N ALA A 388 4.15 -4.01 20.83
CA ALA A 388 4.49 -5.43 20.92
C ALA A 388 3.24 -6.30 21.20
N ALA A 389 3.39 -7.62 21.10
CA ALA A 389 2.30 -8.56 21.40
C ALA A 389 1.73 -8.45 22.83
N ALA A 390 2.54 -7.97 23.77
CA ALA A 390 2.20 -7.77 25.17
C ALA A 390 1.68 -6.35 25.51
N GLY A 391 1.58 -5.44 24.53
CA GLY A 391 1.27 -4.03 24.78
C GLY A 391 2.39 -3.12 24.30
N MET A 392 2.30 -1.85 24.70
CA MET A 392 3.17 -0.80 24.20
C MET A 392 4.60 -0.89 24.77
N ARG A 393 5.60 -0.57 23.94
CA ARG A 393 7.01 -0.51 24.31
C ARG A 393 7.65 0.71 23.68
N CYS A 394 8.49 1.39 24.45
CA CYS A 394 9.33 2.48 23.97
C CYS A 394 10.79 2.19 24.32
N TRP A 395 11.71 2.75 23.56
CA TRP A 395 13.15 2.65 23.74
C TRP A 395 13.68 4.07 23.65
N LEU A 396 13.98 4.67 24.81
CA LEU A 396 14.42 6.07 24.87
C LEU A 396 15.76 6.23 24.17
N SER A 397 15.91 7.29 23.38
CA SER A 397 17.13 7.58 22.65
C SER A 397 18.22 8.19 23.53
N THR A 398 19.47 8.01 23.14
CA THR A 398 20.67 8.45 23.85
C THR A 398 21.77 8.77 22.86
N THR A 399 22.77 9.55 23.27
CA THR A 399 23.90 9.96 22.42
C THR A 399 24.76 8.83 21.84
N GLU A 400 24.56 7.57 22.25
CA GLU A 400 25.29 6.40 21.70
C GLU A 400 24.34 5.31 21.13
N GLY A 401 23.02 5.54 21.13
CA GLY A 401 22.01 4.55 20.72
C GLY A 401 20.77 4.57 21.59
N PHE A 402 20.21 3.40 21.91
CA PHE A 402 18.93 3.31 22.62
C PHE A 402 19.03 2.62 23.97
N SER A 403 18.19 3.06 24.90
CA SER A 403 18.04 2.51 26.25
C SER A 403 17.35 1.13 26.27
N GLY A 404 17.10 0.60 27.48
CA GLY A 404 16.27 -0.59 27.66
C GLY A 404 14.81 -0.34 27.32
N SER A 405 14.03 -1.41 27.07
CA SER A 405 12.60 -1.24 26.75
C SER A 405 11.80 -0.72 27.95
N LEU A 406 11.28 0.49 27.85
CA LEU A 406 10.24 1.03 28.71
C LEU A 406 8.90 0.32 28.45
N ALA A 407 8.07 0.19 29.48
CA ALA A 407 6.74 -0.41 29.40
C ALA A 407 5.69 0.69 29.31
N GLY A 408 4.84 0.64 28.27
CA GLY A 408 3.64 1.46 28.19
C GLY A 408 2.35 0.66 28.38
N PRO A 409 1.20 1.24 28.00
CA PRO A 409 -0.14 0.65 28.17
C PRO A 409 -0.29 -0.80 27.67
N GLU A 410 -1.18 -1.57 28.32
CA GLU A 410 -1.43 -2.99 28.01
C GLU A 410 -2.30 -3.21 26.75
N TRP A 411 -2.06 -2.44 25.67
CA TRP A 411 -2.69 -2.55 24.35
C TRP A 411 -2.21 -3.79 23.57
N SER A 412 -2.41 -4.94 24.20
CA SER A 412 -1.87 -6.25 23.84
C SER A 412 -2.73 -6.98 22.81
N ASN A 413 -2.15 -8.03 22.20
CA ASN A 413 -2.91 -8.95 21.36
C ASN A 413 -4.00 -9.68 22.18
N ALA A 414 -3.79 -9.91 23.48
CA ALA A 414 -4.78 -10.52 24.35
C ALA A 414 -5.99 -9.59 24.64
N ALA A 415 -5.75 -8.27 24.64
CA ALA A 415 -6.80 -7.24 24.71
C ALA A 415 -7.44 -6.93 23.35
N GLY A 416 -7.03 -7.61 22.26
CA GLY A 416 -7.62 -7.47 20.92
C GLY A 416 -7.04 -6.35 20.05
N PHE A 417 -6.01 -5.62 20.52
CA PHE A 417 -5.36 -4.54 19.78
C PHE A 417 -4.52 -5.00 18.57
N ASN A 418 -4.59 -6.27 18.20
CA ASN A 418 -3.96 -6.84 17.00
C ASN A 418 -4.87 -6.81 15.75
N MET A 419 -5.98 -6.08 15.78
CA MET A 419 -6.84 -5.82 14.62
C MET A 419 -6.47 -4.47 13.99
N ALA A 420 -6.49 -4.35 12.66
CA ALA A 420 -5.99 -3.17 11.96
C ALA A 420 -6.72 -1.87 12.31
N LYS A 421 -8.04 -1.95 12.53
CA LYS A 421 -8.89 -0.85 13.03
C LYS A 421 -8.54 -0.31 14.43
N TYR A 422 -7.57 -0.93 15.10
CA TYR A 422 -7.01 -0.49 16.37
C TYR A 422 -5.52 -0.15 16.21
N TYR A 423 -4.64 -1.08 15.82
CA TYR A 423 -3.20 -0.78 15.74
C TYR A 423 -2.85 0.30 14.70
N GLY A 424 -3.64 0.43 13.63
CA GLY A 424 -3.50 1.49 12.62
C GLY A 424 -3.82 2.91 13.11
N THR A 425 -4.42 3.02 14.30
CA THR A 425 -4.87 4.29 14.89
C THR A 425 -3.92 4.85 15.94
N LEU A 426 -2.79 4.19 16.22
CA LEU A 426 -1.78 4.70 17.13
C LEU A 426 -1.26 6.07 16.63
N ARG A 427 -1.36 7.09 17.47
CA ARG A 427 -0.83 8.45 17.28
C ARG A 427 -0.01 8.86 18.50
N THR A 428 0.88 9.82 18.28
CA THR A 428 1.81 10.41 19.24
C THR A 428 1.69 11.94 19.14
N GLY A 429 1.99 12.64 20.23
CA GLY A 429 1.90 14.11 20.33
C GLY A 429 1.62 14.52 21.78
N ASP A 430 2.18 15.64 22.25
CA ASP A 430 1.90 16.19 23.59
C ASP A 430 0.43 16.62 23.71
N ILE A 431 -0.36 15.90 24.52
CA ILE A 431 -1.79 16.21 24.73
C ILE A 431 -1.97 17.18 25.90
N ASN A 432 -0.98 17.30 26.79
CA ASN A 432 -1.14 17.93 28.09
C ASN A 432 -0.35 19.24 28.30
N GLY A 433 0.51 19.59 27.33
CA GLY A 433 1.30 20.82 27.29
C GLY A 433 2.50 20.79 28.22
N ASP A 434 3.05 19.61 28.54
CA ASP A 434 4.22 19.45 29.41
C ASP A 434 5.54 19.19 28.66
N GLY A 435 5.50 19.26 27.33
CA GLY A 435 6.65 19.12 26.45
C GLY A 435 7.06 17.68 26.17
N LYS A 436 6.17 16.70 26.43
CA LYS A 436 6.40 15.28 26.16
C LYS A 436 5.31 14.71 25.27
N ASP A 437 5.68 13.88 24.30
CA ASP A 437 4.70 13.17 23.50
C ASP A 437 3.92 12.14 24.34
N ASP A 438 2.61 12.20 24.22
CA ASP A 438 1.68 11.23 24.77
C ASP A 438 1.26 10.20 23.72
N LEU A 439 0.58 9.13 24.14
CA LEU A 439 0.11 8.07 23.22
C LEU A 439 -1.41 8.00 23.17
N CYS A 440 -2.00 8.03 21.98
CA CYS A 440 -3.41 7.74 21.76
C CYS A 440 -3.62 6.55 20.82
N ILE A 441 -4.60 5.69 21.12
CA ILE A 441 -5.04 4.60 20.24
C ILE A 441 -6.56 4.41 20.33
N ARG A 442 -7.15 3.86 19.28
CA ARG A 442 -8.56 3.47 19.26
C ARG A 442 -8.75 2.04 19.77
N GLY A 443 -9.71 1.85 20.67
CA GLY A 443 -10.26 0.56 21.09
C GLY A 443 -11.73 0.38 20.66
N PRO A 444 -12.43 -0.65 21.18
CA PRO A 444 -13.83 -0.90 20.85
C PRO A 444 -14.78 0.22 21.32
N GLU A 445 -14.49 0.85 22.46
CA GLU A 445 -15.35 1.87 23.09
C GLU A 445 -15.07 3.31 22.62
N GLY A 446 -13.94 3.57 21.94
CA GLY A 446 -13.53 4.92 21.54
C GLY A 446 -12.01 5.08 21.46
N MET A 447 -11.53 6.32 21.48
CA MET A 447 -10.11 6.61 21.73
C MET A 447 -9.78 6.38 23.21
N THR A 448 -8.59 5.86 23.49
CA THR A 448 -7.95 5.84 24.81
C THR A 448 -6.57 6.46 24.67
N CYS A 449 -6.18 7.27 25.63
CA CYS A 449 -4.89 7.97 25.61
C CYS A 449 -4.16 7.77 26.94
N ALA A 450 -2.84 7.74 26.89
CA ALA A 450 -1.96 7.52 28.02
C ALA A 450 -0.91 8.62 28.05
N LEU A 451 -0.91 9.39 29.14
CA LEU A 451 0.04 10.48 29.32
C LEU A 451 1.42 9.94 29.68
N SER A 452 2.48 10.51 29.11
CA SER A 452 3.86 10.26 29.51
C SER A 452 4.20 11.05 30.77
N ASP A 453 5.02 10.47 31.65
CA ASP A 453 5.73 11.23 32.69
C ASP A 453 7.23 11.38 32.40
N GLY A 454 7.70 10.83 31.27
CA GLY A 454 9.09 10.76 30.82
C GLY A 454 9.89 9.57 31.35
N GLU A 455 9.41 8.89 32.39
CA GLU A 455 9.98 7.65 32.93
C GLU A 455 9.04 6.44 32.71
N GLY A 456 7.85 6.69 32.18
CA GLY A 456 6.75 5.75 32.02
C GLY A 456 5.48 6.42 31.49
N PHE A 457 4.36 5.69 31.64
CA PHE A 457 3.04 6.17 31.26
C PHE A 457 2.12 6.10 32.48
N GLY A 458 1.34 7.17 32.70
CA GLY A 458 0.45 7.35 33.85
C GLY A 458 -0.87 6.57 33.76
N GLU A 459 -1.95 7.14 34.32
CA GLU A 459 -3.29 6.58 34.14
C GLU A 459 -3.80 6.84 32.71
N GLU A 460 -4.38 5.80 32.07
CA GLU A 460 -5.09 5.95 30.81
C GLU A 460 -6.42 6.69 31.01
N PHE A 461 -6.77 7.59 30.09
CA PHE A 461 -8.05 8.29 30.06
C PHE A 461 -8.79 8.09 28.73
N ALA A 462 -10.12 8.25 28.78
CA ALA A 462 -10.98 8.09 27.60
C ALA A 462 -10.99 9.37 26.76
N GLY A 463 -10.67 9.23 25.47
CA GLY A 463 -10.82 10.29 24.48
C GLY A 463 -12.18 10.26 23.77
N PRO A 464 -12.28 10.87 22.57
CA PRO A 464 -13.52 10.90 21.80
C PRO A 464 -14.15 9.53 21.56
N ALA A 465 -15.49 9.49 21.56
CA ALA A 465 -16.32 8.27 21.49
C ALA A 465 -16.37 7.63 20.07
N PHE A 466 -15.21 7.45 19.45
CA PHE A 466 -14.98 6.85 18.14
C PHE A 466 -15.13 5.31 18.19
N SER A 467 -16.24 4.83 18.76
CA SER A 467 -16.49 3.42 19.10
C SER A 467 -16.86 2.57 17.89
N ASP A 468 -16.66 1.25 18.01
CA ASP A 468 -17.16 0.26 17.05
C ASP A 468 -18.67 0.38 16.88
N ALA A 469 -19.41 0.58 17.97
CA ALA A 469 -20.87 0.74 17.97
C ALA A 469 -21.35 1.98 17.21
N ASN A 470 -20.52 3.03 17.16
CA ASN A 470 -20.78 4.26 16.40
C ASN A 470 -20.27 4.17 14.94
N GLY A 471 -19.83 2.99 14.49
CA GLY A 471 -19.40 2.73 13.10
C GLY A 471 -17.94 3.06 12.79
N TRP A 472 -17.14 3.49 13.77
CA TRP A 472 -15.73 3.86 13.56
C TRP A 472 -14.80 2.69 13.25
N GLY A 473 -15.30 1.44 13.29
CA GLY A 473 -14.58 0.29 12.76
C GLY A 473 -14.37 0.31 11.24
N HIS A 474 -15.09 1.15 10.48
CA HIS A 474 -14.89 1.29 9.04
C HIS A 474 -13.61 2.07 8.69
N MET A 475 -12.81 1.53 7.76
CA MET A 475 -11.53 2.09 7.29
C MET A 475 -11.59 3.59 7.00
N LYS A 476 -12.62 4.05 6.27
CA LYS A 476 -12.83 5.45 5.87
C LYS A 476 -13.04 6.48 7.00
N TYR A 477 -13.06 6.04 8.25
CA TYR A 477 -13.11 6.92 9.43
C TYR A 477 -11.84 6.77 10.26
N TRP A 478 -11.47 5.56 10.70
CA TRP A 478 -10.31 5.39 11.60
C TRP A 478 -8.97 5.74 10.93
N THR A 479 -8.85 5.61 9.60
CA THR A 479 -7.65 6.06 8.85
C THR A 479 -7.49 7.59 8.84
N SER A 480 -8.56 8.33 9.06
CA SER A 480 -8.57 9.81 9.06
C SER A 480 -8.20 10.43 10.41
N ILE A 481 -7.97 9.64 11.46
CA ILE A 481 -7.59 10.16 12.78
C ILE A 481 -6.22 10.86 12.71
N ARG A 482 -6.17 12.11 13.16
CA ARG A 482 -4.98 12.94 13.38
C ARG A 482 -4.93 13.36 14.85
N LEU A 483 -3.71 13.58 15.32
CA LEU A 483 -3.37 14.15 16.62
C LEU A 483 -2.36 15.27 16.31
N ALA A 484 -2.72 16.52 16.60
CA ALA A 484 -1.91 17.72 16.34
C ALA A 484 -2.61 18.92 16.99
N ASP A 485 -1.87 19.92 17.46
CA ASP A 485 -2.47 21.19 17.88
C ASP A 485 -3.10 21.87 16.65
N VAL A 486 -4.44 21.93 16.59
CA VAL A 486 -5.16 22.62 15.50
C VAL A 486 -5.81 23.91 15.97
N ASN A 487 -5.49 24.37 17.18
CA ASN A 487 -6.15 25.50 17.82
C ASN A 487 -5.17 26.60 18.31
N GLY A 488 -3.88 26.28 18.42
CA GLY A 488 -2.78 27.17 18.78
C GLY A 488 -2.54 27.29 20.29
N ASP A 489 -2.95 26.28 21.10
CA ASP A 489 -2.77 26.30 22.56
C ASP A 489 -1.58 25.48 23.08
N GLY A 490 -0.82 24.84 22.19
CA GLY A 490 0.33 23.99 22.52
C GLY A 490 -0.02 22.56 22.89
N MET A 491 -1.30 22.15 22.85
CA MET A 491 -1.75 20.79 23.12
C MET A 491 -2.28 20.10 21.86
N ALA A 492 -2.02 18.80 21.73
CA ALA A 492 -2.41 18.02 20.57
C ALA A 492 -3.89 17.61 20.60
N ASP A 493 -4.65 18.14 19.63
CA ASP A 493 -6.08 17.91 19.45
C ASP A 493 -6.36 16.67 18.60
N ILE A 494 -7.52 16.04 18.81
CA ILE A 494 -7.96 14.88 18.00
C ILE A 494 -8.96 15.30 16.93
N CYS A 495 -8.52 15.28 15.67
CA CYS A 495 -9.36 15.47 14.49
C CYS A 495 -9.59 14.18 13.71
N ALA A 496 -10.84 13.85 13.38
CA ALA A 496 -11.16 12.68 12.56
C ALA A 496 -12.49 12.83 11.80
N ARG A 497 -12.57 12.21 10.62
CA ARG A 497 -13.75 12.27 9.74
C ARG A 497 -14.76 11.17 10.08
N SER A 498 -15.99 11.59 10.30
CA SER A 498 -17.17 10.74 10.53
C SER A 498 -18.05 10.65 9.27
N SER A 499 -19.16 9.92 9.34
CA SER A 499 -20.16 9.90 8.26
C SER A 499 -20.83 11.27 8.02
N SER A 500 -20.96 12.10 9.06
CA SER A 500 -21.69 13.37 9.02
C SER A 500 -20.84 14.60 8.79
N SER A 501 -19.55 14.54 9.12
CA SER A 501 -18.70 15.72 9.34
C SER A 501 -17.24 15.31 9.64
N LEU A 502 -16.28 16.20 9.39
CA LEU A 502 -15.00 16.17 10.12
C LEU A 502 -15.26 16.73 11.52
N ARG A 503 -14.69 16.09 12.54
CA ARG A 503 -14.86 16.47 13.96
C ARG A 503 -13.49 16.64 14.58
N CYS A 504 -13.26 17.80 15.20
CA CYS A 504 -12.09 18.09 15.99
C CYS A 504 -12.51 18.28 17.45
N HIS A 505 -11.83 17.57 18.34
CA HIS A 505 -12.00 17.70 19.78
C HIS A 505 -10.72 18.28 20.35
N PHE A 506 -10.83 19.46 20.96
CA PHE A 506 -9.66 20.13 21.54
C PHE A 506 -9.25 19.47 22.86
N SER A 507 -7.96 19.49 23.17
CA SER A 507 -7.45 18.94 24.42
C SER A 507 -7.87 19.78 25.63
N GLU A 508 -8.11 19.10 26.75
CA GLU A 508 -8.21 19.69 28.10
C GLU A 508 -7.14 19.07 29.03
N GLY A 509 -6.05 18.56 28.44
CA GLY A 509 -4.88 17.91 29.05
C GLY A 509 -5.12 16.51 29.65
N THR A 510 -6.30 16.26 30.21
CA THR A 510 -6.72 14.94 30.74
C THR A 510 -8.11 14.50 30.25
N ALA A 511 -8.65 15.24 29.29
CA ALA A 511 -9.91 15.01 28.62
C ALA A 511 -9.87 15.67 27.25
N PHE A 512 -10.94 15.49 26.46
CA PHE A 512 -11.14 16.17 25.19
C PHE A 512 -12.52 16.84 25.19
N GLY A 513 -12.57 18.09 24.73
CA GLY A 513 -13.79 18.90 24.72
C GLY A 513 -14.88 18.42 23.76
N GLU A 514 -15.99 19.16 23.72
CA GLU A 514 -17.06 18.94 22.73
C GLU A 514 -16.55 19.16 21.29
N ALA A 515 -17.11 18.40 20.34
CA ALA A 515 -16.64 18.44 18.96
C ALA A 515 -16.94 19.77 18.26
N VAL A 516 -15.91 20.42 17.71
CA VAL A 516 -16.06 21.40 16.63
C VAL A 516 -16.20 20.62 15.31
N GLU A 517 -17.28 20.89 14.56
CA GLU A 517 -17.60 20.12 13.34
C GLU A 517 -17.48 20.93 12.04
N VAL A 518 -16.79 20.36 11.05
CA VAL A 518 -16.83 20.83 9.65
C VAL A 518 -17.81 19.95 8.87
N ALA A 519 -19.08 20.36 8.85
CA ALA A 519 -20.19 19.63 8.24
C ALA A 519 -20.07 19.40 6.71
N ALA A 520 -19.20 20.17 6.03
CA ALA A 520 -18.94 20.00 4.60
C ALA A 520 -18.24 18.67 4.24
N LEU A 521 -17.56 18.04 5.21
CA LEU A 521 -16.69 16.86 5.01
C LEU A 521 -17.41 15.52 5.29
N SER A 522 -18.68 15.43 4.91
CA SER A 522 -19.56 14.29 5.14
C SER A 522 -19.53 13.23 4.03
N ASP A 523 -19.95 12.00 4.35
CA ASP A 523 -20.15 10.94 3.34
C ASP A 523 -21.17 11.35 2.26
N GLU A 524 -22.25 12.04 2.66
CA GLU A 524 -23.29 12.52 1.73
C GLU A 524 -22.75 13.56 0.74
N SER A 525 -21.71 14.29 1.14
CA SER A 525 -20.99 15.26 0.30
C SER A 525 -19.86 14.63 -0.54
N GLY A 526 -19.73 13.30 -0.56
CA GLY A 526 -18.75 12.56 -1.38
C GLY A 526 -17.43 12.22 -0.69
N TRP A 527 -17.25 12.56 0.58
CA TRP A 527 -16.00 12.30 1.32
C TRP A 527 -15.80 10.86 1.78
N GLY A 528 -16.69 9.95 1.38
CA GLY A 528 -16.52 8.51 1.56
C GLY A 528 -15.52 7.85 0.58
N ASP A 529 -15.01 8.59 -0.42
CA ASP A 529 -14.03 8.12 -1.40
C ASP A 529 -12.60 8.10 -0.85
N VAL A 530 -11.84 7.03 -1.11
CA VAL A 530 -10.46 6.85 -0.62
C VAL A 530 -9.49 7.90 -1.14
N SER A 531 -9.66 8.36 -2.39
CA SER A 531 -8.86 9.42 -3.00
C SER A 531 -9.09 10.81 -2.38
N ASN A 532 -10.08 10.91 -1.48
CA ASN A 532 -10.39 12.08 -0.68
C ASN A 532 -10.03 11.82 0.80
N TYR A 533 -10.64 10.85 1.49
CA TYR A 533 -10.45 10.70 2.95
C TYR A 533 -9.03 10.29 3.37
N ALA A 534 -8.26 9.60 2.53
CA ALA A 534 -6.89 9.21 2.86
C ALA A 534 -5.92 10.41 2.88
N THR A 535 -6.33 11.53 2.30
CA THR A 535 -5.48 12.71 2.02
C THR A 535 -5.49 13.76 3.13
N LEU A 536 -6.22 13.56 4.23
CA LEU A 536 -6.21 14.53 5.34
C LEU A 536 -4.78 14.66 5.91
N ARG A 537 -4.25 15.87 5.97
CA ARG A 537 -2.95 16.24 6.51
C ARG A 537 -3.10 17.44 7.46
N VAL A 538 -2.07 17.66 8.26
CA VAL A 538 -1.94 18.77 9.21
C VAL A 538 -0.63 19.51 8.93
N GLY A 539 -0.62 20.83 9.11
CA GLY A 539 0.56 21.70 8.99
C GLY A 539 0.12 23.16 9.07
N ASP A 540 0.95 24.04 9.64
CA ASP A 540 0.63 25.46 9.82
C ASP A 540 0.93 26.23 8.53
N ILE A 541 -0.08 26.64 7.76
CA ILE A 541 0.10 27.26 6.43
C ILE A 541 0.10 28.79 6.52
N ASN A 542 -0.26 29.35 7.68
CA ASN A 542 -0.41 30.79 7.88
C ASN A 542 0.56 31.40 8.90
N ALA A 543 1.38 30.58 9.54
CA ALA A 543 2.29 30.91 10.64
C ALA A 543 1.55 31.56 11.82
N ASP A 544 0.37 31.02 12.18
CA ASP A 544 -0.38 31.45 13.37
C ASP A 544 -0.17 30.55 14.61
N GLY A 545 0.61 29.47 14.46
CA GLY A 545 0.94 28.48 15.49
C GLY A 545 0.07 27.22 15.40
N ALA A 546 -1.18 27.34 14.95
CA ALA A 546 -2.10 26.22 14.83
C ALA A 546 -1.83 25.40 13.55
N LYS A 547 -1.99 24.08 13.61
CA LYS A 547 -1.87 23.22 12.41
C LYS A 547 -3.18 23.18 11.63
N ASP A 548 -3.16 23.71 10.42
CA ASP A 548 -4.30 23.70 9.49
C ASP A 548 -4.64 22.29 9.01
N LEU A 549 -5.93 22.05 8.76
CA LEU A 549 -6.44 20.77 8.26
C LEU A 549 -6.65 20.82 6.75
N CYS A 550 -5.72 20.24 5.98
CA CYS A 550 -5.82 20.16 4.52
C CYS A 550 -6.24 18.78 4.03
N ILE A 551 -7.11 18.75 3.03
CA ILE A 551 -7.63 17.52 2.44
C ILE A 551 -7.93 17.72 0.94
N ARG A 552 -7.65 16.71 0.11
CA ARG A 552 -7.92 16.75 -1.33
C ARG A 552 -9.39 16.47 -1.61
N ALA A 553 -10.07 17.41 -2.26
CA ALA A 553 -11.34 17.20 -2.93
C ALA A 553 -11.10 16.83 -4.40
N ASN A 554 -12.12 16.31 -5.09
CA ASN A 554 -12.06 15.93 -6.51
C ASN A 554 -11.55 17.05 -7.45
N ALA A 555 -11.71 18.33 -7.09
CA ALA A 555 -11.31 19.47 -7.92
C ALA A 555 -9.98 20.13 -7.51
N LYS A 556 -9.59 20.01 -6.24
CA LYS A 556 -8.46 20.75 -5.63
C LYS A 556 -8.22 20.30 -4.19
N ILE A 557 -7.10 20.69 -3.61
CA ILE A 557 -6.95 20.67 -2.15
C ILE A 557 -7.81 21.80 -1.54
N ILE A 558 -8.39 21.53 -0.38
CA ILE A 558 -9.06 22.52 0.48
C ILE A 558 -8.46 22.43 1.88
N CYS A 559 -8.32 23.58 2.53
CA CYS A 559 -7.70 23.70 3.85
C CYS A 559 -8.62 24.46 4.81
N TYR A 560 -8.43 24.21 6.10
CA TYR A 560 -9.26 24.74 7.17
C TYR A 560 -8.40 25.23 8.32
N ALA A 561 -8.37 26.55 8.52
CA ALA A 561 -7.67 27.23 9.62
C ALA A 561 -8.60 27.52 10.79
N TRP A 562 -8.08 27.50 12.01
CA TRP A 562 -8.86 27.82 13.20
C TRP A 562 -8.91 29.32 13.47
N SER A 563 -10.10 29.93 13.44
CA SER A 563 -10.22 31.38 13.66
C SER A 563 -10.43 31.79 15.12
N GLY A 564 -10.11 30.93 16.09
CA GLY A 564 -10.51 31.10 17.49
C GLY A 564 -12.02 30.89 17.77
N ALA A 565 -12.81 30.49 16.77
CA ALA A 565 -14.26 30.32 16.90
C ALA A 565 -14.87 29.31 15.92
N GLU A 566 -14.41 29.26 14.67
CA GLU A 566 -14.80 28.25 13.68
C GLU A 566 -13.63 27.93 12.75
N PHE A 567 -13.70 26.76 12.09
CA PHE A 567 -12.76 26.41 11.03
C PHE A 567 -13.10 27.12 9.73
N GLN A 568 -12.25 28.06 9.31
CA GLN A 568 -12.42 28.85 8.10
C GLN A 568 -11.78 28.14 6.90
N ARG A 569 -12.57 27.90 5.86
CA ARG A 569 -12.09 27.26 4.63
C ARG A 569 -11.35 28.24 3.74
N PHE A 570 -10.21 27.81 3.23
CA PHE A 570 -9.54 28.37 2.07
C PHE A 570 -9.26 27.29 0.99
N ASP A 571 -8.95 27.73 -0.23
CA ASP A 571 -8.74 26.86 -1.39
C ASP A 571 -7.23 26.66 -1.63
N GLY A 572 -6.81 25.40 -1.74
CA GLY A 572 -5.47 24.99 -2.11
C GLY A 572 -5.28 24.82 -3.63
N PRO A 573 -4.14 24.24 -4.05
CA PRO A 573 -3.84 24.03 -5.47
C PRO A 573 -4.85 23.10 -6.16
N GLU A 574 -5.05 23.32 -7.47
CA GLU A 574 -6.03 22.60 -8.31
C GLU A 574 -5.52 21.20 -8.73
N TRP A 575 -5.20 20.38 -7.73
CA TRP A 575 -4.78 18.98 -7.88
C TRP A 575 -6.02 18.07 -8.07
N SER A 576 -6.59 18.15 -9.27
CA SER A 576 -7.90 17.58 -9.60
C SER A 576 -7.87 16.11 -10.07
N ASP A 577 -9.04 15.49 -10.10
CA ASP A 577 -9.27 14.19 -10.73
C ASP A 577 -9.00 14.21 -12.24
N GLU A 578 -9.25 15.34 -12.91
CA GLU A 578 -9.00 15.51 -14.36
C GLU A 578 -7.50 15.52 -14.67
N ASP A 579 -6.69 16.01 -13.71
CA ASP A 579 -5.22 15.99 -13.74
C ASP A 579 -4.63 14.67 -13.19
N GLY A 580 -5.48 13.73 -12.79
CA GLY A 580 -5.11 12.37 -12.36
C GLY A 580 -4.77 12.23 -10.87
N TRP A 581 -4.93 13.27 -10.05
CA TRP A 581 -4.64 13.23 -8.60
C TRP A 581 -5.58 12.34 -7.78
N ASN A 582 -6.54 11.66 -8.41
CA ASN A 582 -7.28 10.55 -7.81
C ASN A 582 -6.52 9.21 -7.84
N SER A 583 -5.28 9.17 -8.31
CA SER A 583 -4.41 7.98 -8.29
C SER A 583 -3.58 7.90 -7.00
N PRO A 584 -3.47 6.72 -6.33
CA PRO A 584 -2.75 6.59 -5.06
C PRO A 584 -1.28 7.01 -5.15
N LYS A 585 -0.62 6.72 -6.29
CA LYS A 585 0.78 7.14 -6.57
C LYS A 585 1.02 8.65 -6.66
N TYR A 586 -0.03 9.47 -6.49
CA TYR A 586 0.04 10.91 -6.32
C TYR A 586 -0.62 11.33 -5.00
N TYR A 587 -1.89 10.96 -4.72
CA TYR A 587 -2.56 11.44 -3.50
C TYR A 587 -1.96 10.91 -2.19
N ASP A 588 -1.38 9.71 -2.17
CA ASP A 588 -0.72 9.17 -0.98
C ASP A 588 0.61 9.89 -0.68
N THR A 589 1.09 10.71 -1.61
CA THR A 589 2.34 11.49 -1.48
C THR A 589 2.11 12.95 -1.08
N ILE A 590 0.86 13.40 -0.90
CA ILE A 590 0.56 14.77 -0.47
C ILE A 590 1.04 14.99 0.98
N ARG A 591 1.85 16.03 1.21
CA ARG A 591 2.46 16.38 2.50
C ARG A 591 2.45 17.91 2.69
N LEU A 592 2.56 18.33 3.94
CA LEU A 592 2.64 19.73 4.37
C LEU A 592 3.92 19.89 5.19
N ALA A 593 4.84 20.74 4.75
CA ALA A 593 6.02 21.18 5.51
C ALA A 593 6.69 22.36 4.78
N ASP A 594 7.32 23.24 5.54
CA ASP A 594 8.10 24.38 5.04
C ASP A 594 9.39 23.90 4.36
N PHE A 595 9.59 24.20 3.07
CA PHE A 595 10.90 24.01 2.41
C PHE A 595 11.62 25.30 2.07
N ASP A 596 10.96 26.46 2.08
CA ASP A 596 11.60 27.72 1.67
C ASP A 596 12.16 28.54 2.85
N GLY A 597 11.80 28.16 4.08
CA GLY A 597 12.23 28.76 5.35
C GLY A 597 11.45 30.02 5.71
N ASP A 598 10.15 30.07 5.41
CA ASP A 598 9.26 31.20 5.70
C ASP A 598 8.29 30.97 6.88
N ASN A 599 8.48 29.84 7.57
CA ASN A 599 7.74 29.25 8.68
C ASN A 599 6.28 28.89 8.36
N ARG A 600 5.94 28.70 7.07
CA ARG A 600 4.65 28.14 6.63
C ARG A 600 4.82 26.79 5.95
N ALA A 601 3.92 25.87 6.25
CA ALA A 601 3.88 24.53 5.70
C ALA A 601 3.39 24.53 4.25
N ASP A 602 4.31 24.35 3.31
CA ASP A 602 4.02 24.24 1.88
C ASP A 602 3.35 22.93 1.52
N ILE A 603 2.49 22.96 0.51
CA ILE A 603 1.80 21.76 0.02
C ILE A 603 2.64 21.12 -1.08
N CYS A 604 3.25 19.99 -0.76
CA CYS A 604 4.06 19.21 -1.68
C CYS A 604 3.43 17.84 -2.01
N GLY A 605 3.78 17.31 -3.18
CA GLY A 605 3.33 16.01 -3.63
C GLY A 605 4.00 15.56 -4.92
N ARG A 606 3.94 14.26 -5.19
CA ARG A 606 4.47 13.64 -6.39
C ARG A 606 3.49 13.77 -7.56
N SER A 607 3.99 14.27 -8.68
CA SER A 607 3.30 14.33 -9.97
C SER A 607 3.92 13.36 -10.99
N PRO A 608 3.35 13.18 -12.20
CA PRO A 608 4.02 12.43 -13.27
C PRO A 608 5.42 12.96 -13.63
N ASN A 609 5.61 14.28 -13.46
CA ASN A 609 6.85 15.01 -13.80
C ASN A 609 7.80 15.17 -12.61
N GLY A 610 7.54 14.49 -11.48
CA GLY A 610 8.38 14.55 -10.29
C GLY A 610 7.74 15.25 -9.10
N TRP A 611 8.54 15.54 -8.08
CA TRP A 611 8.10 16.19 -6.84
C TRP A 611 7.78 17.67 -7.10
N THR A 612 6.59 18.10 -6.71
CA THR A 612 6.11 19.46 -6.91
C THR A 612 5.56 20.03 -5.61
N CYS A 613 5.92 21.27 -5.31
CA CYS A 613 5.52 22.03 -4.14
C CYS A 613 4.79 23.30 -4.57
N VAL A 614 3.84 23.77 -3.76
CA VAL A 614 3.13 25.03 -3.98
C VAL A 614 3.24 25.86 -2.71
N ASN A 615 3.91 27.00 -2.82
CA ASN A 615 4.31 27.76 -1.65
C ASN A 615 3.11 28.41 -0.96
N ALA A 616 3.06 28.29 0.37
CA ALA A 616 2.11 28.97 1.23
C ALA A 616 2.36 30.49 1.23
N THR A 617 1.31 31.29 1.46
CA THR A 617 1.44 32.75 1.58
C THR A 617 0.62 33.34 2.74
N GLY A 618 0.12 32.48 3.63
CA GLY A 618 -0.77 32.80 4.75
C GLY A 618 -2.21 33.19 4.38
N GLU A 619 -2.43 33.84 3.23
CA GLU A 619 -3.78 34.08 2.69
C GLU A 619 -4.13 33.17 1.49
N GLY A 620 -3.22 32.26 1.10
CA GLY A 620 -3.40 31.36 -0.04
C GLY A 620 -2.10 30.68 -0.47
N PHE A 621 -1.96 30.41 -1.77
CA PHE A 621 -0.86 29.67 -2.36
C PHE A 621 -0.31 30.37 -3.61
N SER A 622 0.99 30.24 -3.87
CA SER A 622 1.70 31.02 -4.90
C SER A 622 2.45 30.19 -5.96
N GLU A 623 3.76 30.42 -6.14
CA GLU A 623 4.55 29.81 -7.20
C GLU A 623 4.69 28.29 -6.97
N VAL A 624 5.03 27.57 -8.05
CA VAL A 624 5.16 26.11 -8.03
C VAL A 624 6.61 25.73 -8.23
N SER A 625 7.21 25.17 -7.19
CA SER A 625 8.53 24.57 -7.24
C SER A 625 8.45 23.14 -7.77
N LEU A 626 9.45 22.73 -8.56
CA LEU A 626 9.50 21.40 -9.19
C LEU A 626 10.93 20.84 -9.12
N LEU A 627 11.02 19.61 -8.64
CA LEU A 627 12.20 18.77 -8.71
C LEU A 627 11.94 17.64 -9.74
N ASP A 628 12.74 17.57 -10.80
CA ASP A 628 12.67 16.56 -11.89
C ASP A 628 13.23 15.19 -11.47
N GLU A 629 12.96 14.81 -10.22
CA GLU A 629 13.19 13.49 -9.65
C GLU A 629 11.87 12.98 -9.03
N PHE A 630 11.83 11.72 -8.61
CA PHE A 630 10.58 11.04 -8.20
C PHE A 630 9.56 10.87 -9.35
N THR A 631 9.96 11.03 -10.61
CA THR A 631 9.07 11.04 -11.79
C THR A 631 8.47 9.65 -12.12
N ASP A 632 7.37 9.62 -12.88
CA ASP A 632 6.81 8.36 -13.43
C ASP A 632 7.83 7.68 -14.36
N GLY A 633 8.57 8.46 -15.16
CA GLY A 633 9.62 7.95 -16.05
C GLY A 633 10.83 7.34 -15.32
N GLY A 634 11.08 7.77 -14.09
CA GLY A 634 12.08 7.20 -13.18
C GLY A 634 11.65 5.91 -12.49
N GLY A 635 10.41 5.46 -12.70
CA GLY A 635 9.84 4.25 -12.08
C GLY A 635 9.32 4.44 -10.66
N TRP A 636 9.25 5.68 -10.17
CA TRP A 636 8.70 6.01 -8.85
C TRP A 636 7.17 5.89 -8.79
N ASP A 637 6.50 5.52 -9.89
CA ASP A 637 5.09 5.15 -9.89
C ASP A 637 4.83 3.78 -9.26
N ALA A 638 5.87 2.99 -9.02
CA ALA A 638 5.79 1.74 -8.28
C ALA A 638 5.60 1.95 -6.77
N LYS A 639 4.69 1.18 -6.19
CA LYS A 639 4.26 1.23 -4.79
C LYS A 639 5.43 1.25 -3.81
N GLN A 640 6.36 0.32 -3.91
CA GLN A 640 7.51 0.18 -3.00
C GLN A 640 8.55 1.32 -3.04
N TYR A 641 8.29 2.39 -3.82
CA TYR A 641 9.08 3.63 -3.82
C TYR A 641 8.25 4.86 -3.42
N TYR A 642 7.13 5.19 -4.06
CA TYR A 642 6.38 6.42 -3.70
C TYR A 642 5.85 6.43 -2.27
N THR A 643 5.53 5.25 -1.71
CA THR A 643 5.03 5.13 -0.34
C THR A 643 6.11 5.37 0.71
N THR A 644 7.37 5.52 0.29
CA THR A 644 8.54 5.73 1.17
C THR A 644 8.99 7.19 1.21
N ILE A 645 8.38 8.08 0.40
CA ILE A 645 8.75 9.49 0.36
C ILE A 645 8.35 10.14 1.70
N GLN A 646 9.37 10.51 2.46
CA GLN A 646 9.33 11.27 3.70
C GLN A 646 9.44 12.76 3.36
N TYR A 647 8.65 13.58 4.06
CA TYR A 647 8.71 15.04 4.00
C TYR A 647 7.97 15.58 5.23
N GLY A 648 8.69 16.29 6.11
CA GLY A 648 8.22 16.83 7.38
C GLY A 648 9.04 18.07 7.76
N GLY A 649 8.43 19.02 8.47
CA GLY A 649 9.04 20.32 8.79
C GLY A 649 10.23 20.21 9.75
N PRO A 650 10.94 21.32 10.02
CA PRO A 650 11.95 21.36 11.08
C PRO A 650 11.38 20.87 12.42
N ALA A 651 12.22 20.22 13.23
CA ALA A 651 11.83 19.73 14.55
C ALA A 651 11.91 20.86 15.58
N CYS A 652 10.85 21.66 15.65
CA CYS A 652 10.74 22.79 16.56
C CYS A 652 10.69 22.32 18.03
N LYS A 653 11.50 22.94 18.90
CA LYS A 653 11.58 22.73 20.35
C LYS A 653 10.84 23.86 21.05
N LEU A 654 10.22 23.62 22.20
CA LEU A 654 9.55 24.69 22.97
C LEU A 654 10.52 25.71 23.63
N VAL A 655 11.81 25.65 23.32
CA VAL A 655 12.89 26.31 24.06
C VAL A 655 14.05 26.68 23.13
N GLU A 656 14.33 27.98 23.03
CA GLU A 656 15.48 28.53 22.33
C GLU A 656 16.83 28.22 23.00
N THR A 657 17.85 27.95 22.18
CA THR A 657 19.25 27.73 22.58
C THR A 657 20.16 28.62 21.73
N CYS A 658 21.18 29.25 22.31
CA CYS A 658 22.07 30.14 21.56
C CYS A 658 22.99 29.37 20.60
N ASN A 659 22.47 29.05 19.41
CA ASN A 659 23.10 28.18 18.42
C ASN A 659 23.02 28.73 16.98
N GLY A 660 22.29 29.83 16.76
CA GLY A 660 22.13 30.50 15.47
C GLY A 660 21.00 29.93 14.60
N ARG A 661 20.09 29.16 15.20
CA ARG A 661 18.86 28.62 14.60
C ARG A 661 17.63 29.25 15.26
N ASP A 662 16.50 29.05 14.62
CA ASP A 662 15.15 29.28 15.15
C ASP A 662 14.72 27.91 15.71
N ASP A 663 15.20 27.58 16.92
CA ASP A 663 14.97 26.29 17.58
C ASP A 663 13.46 26.10 17.86
N ASP A 664 12.72 27.16 18.18
CA ASP A 664 11.27 27.12 18.45
C ASP A 664 10.35 27.41 17.25
N CYS A 665 10.97 27.76 16.10
CA CYS A 665 10.29 28.10 14.85
C CYS A 665 9.33 29.30 14.94
N ASN A 666 9.48 30.21 15.91
CA ASN A 666 8.65 31.41 16.03
C ASN A 666 9.02 32.49 14.98
N GLY A 667 10.12 32.31 14.25
CA GLY A 667 10.63 33.23 13.22
C GLY A 667 11.70 34.18 13.76
N GLN A 668 12.28 33.89 14.92
CA GLN A 668 13.31 34.70 15.56
C GLN A 668 14.47 33.82 16.06
N VAL A 669 15.61 33.92 15.38
CA VAL A 669 16.84 33.22 15.78
C VAL A 669 17.37 33.72 17.13
N ASP A 670 17.69 32.78 18.03
CA ASP A 670 18.27 33.01 19.36
C ASP A 670 17.48 34.02 20.24
N ASP A 671 16.13 33.98 20.26
CA ASP A 671 15.32 34.93 21.07
C ASP A 671 14.94 34.38 22.46
N GLN A 672 15.53 34.98 23.50
CA GLN A 672 15.45 34.53 24.90
C GLN A 672 16.01 33.11 25.17
N PRO A 673 17.22 32.77 24.65
CA PRO A 673 17.74 31.41 24.73
C PRO A 673 18.11 31.03 26.18
N VAL A 674 17.77 29.82 26.61
CA VAL A 674 17.83 29.42 28.03
C VAL A 674 19.25 29.18 28.58
N ASP A 675 20.24 29.16 27.70
CA ASP A 675 21.66 29.09 28.03
C ASP A 675 22.31 30.46 28.24
N GLU A 676 21.63 31.56 27.92
CA GLU A 676 22.00 32.90 28.36
C GLU A 676 21.85 33.05 29.90
N GLY A 677 22.75 33.81 30.53
CA GLY A 677 22.78 34.00 31.98
C GLY A 677 23.48 32.88 32.76
N LEU A 678 23.83 31.76 32.13
CA LEU A 678 24.55 30.66 32.80
C LEU A 678 26.00 31.05 33.18
N PRO A 679 26.54 30.51 34.29
CA PRO A 679 27.88 30.86 34.76
C PRO A 679 29.00 30.22 33.91
N CYS A 680 30.07 30.97 33.66
CA CYS A 680 31.22 30.52 32.86
C CYS A 680 32.57 30.97 33.45
N GLU A 681 33.67 30.36 32.98
CA GLU A 681 35.03 30.72 33.40
C GLU A 681 35.63 31.82 32.52
N LEU A 682 35.96 32.97 33.12
CA LEU A 682 36.67 34.06 32.46
C LEU A 682 38.17 33.72 32.28
N GLU A 683 38.73 33.98 31.09
CA GLU A 683 40.19 33.81 30.84
C GLU A 683 41.05 34.68 31.77
N THR A 684 40.53 35.86 32.16
CA THR A 684 41.15 36.76 33.15
C THR A 684 40.14 37.16 34.23
N PRO A 685 40.02 36.39 35.32
CA PRO A 685 39.10 36.72 36.42
C PRO A 685 39.59 37.96 37.17
N GLU A 686 38.89 39.09 37.01
CA GLU A 686 39.03 40.22 37.94
C GLU A 686 38.29 39.93 39.24
N HIS A 687 38.81 40.44 40.36
CA HIS A 687 38.37 40.10 41.72
C HIS A 687 36.86 40.28 42.01
N CYS A 688 36.17 41.08 41.20
CA CYS A 688 34.74 41.39 41.33
C CYS A 688 33.93 41.19 40.05
N MET A 689 34.42 40.33 39.15
CA MET A 689 33.73 39.94 37.93
C MET A 689 33.51 38.42 37.96
N ARG A 690 32.29 37.98 37.66
CA ARG A 690 31.98 36.59 37.35
C ARG A 690 31.75 36.45 35.85
N GLY A 691 32.01 35.27 35.30
CA GLY A 691 31.60 34.97 33.93
C GLY A 691 30.10 34.70 33.90
N GLU A 692 29.44 35.27 32.91
CA GLU A 692 28.06 34.97 32.52
C GLU A 692 28.05 34.77 31.00
N LEU A 693 27.35 33.75 30.53
CA LEU A 693 27.17 33.53 29.10
C LEU A 693 26.15 34.54 28.58
N THR A 694 26.47 35.18 27.46
CA THR A 694 25.53 36.01 26.69
C THR A 694 25.50 35.53 25.25
N CYS A 695 24.32 35.55 24.64
CA CYS A 695 24.18 35.13 23.26
C CYS A 695 24.62 36.22 22.29
N SER A 696 25.44 35.84 21.31
CA SER A 696 25.94 36.76 20.28
C SER A 696 26.15 36.02 18.96
N SER A 697 25.24 36.22 18.01
CA SER A 697 25.34 35.68 16.64
C SER A 697 25.44 34.14 16.58
N GLY A 698 24.55 33.42 17.27
CA GLY A 698 24.57 31.96 17.35
C GLY A 698 25.75 31.36 18.12
N GLY A 699 26.31 32.13 19.05
CA GLY A 699 27.43 31.69 19.89
C GLY A 699 27.35 32.27 21.30
N LEU A 700 27.49 31.39 22.30
CA LEU A 700 27.64 31.76 23.70
C LEU A 700 29.02 32.40 23.95
N GLU A 701 29.06 33.70 24.21
CA GLU A 701 30.25 34.39 24.67
C GLU A 701 30.27 34.52 26.19
N CYS A 702 31.38 34.11 26.82
CA CYS A 702 31.56 34.30 28.27
C CYS A 702 31.99 35.74 28.57
N VAL A 703 31.03 36.59 28.97
CA VAL A 703 31.27 37.99 29.30
C VAL A 703 31.49 38.19 30.80
N ALA A 704 32.30 39.19 31.12
CA ALA A 704 32.55 39.59 32.50
C ALA A 704 31.40 40.48 33.01
N VAL A 705 30.58 39.95 33.92
CA VAL A 705 29.55 40.72 34.64
C VAL A 705 29.97 41.00 36.08
N ARG A 706 29.53 42.12 36.64
CA ARG A 706 29.88 42.51 38.02
C ARG A 706 29.27 41.54 39.01
N ASP A 707 30.10 40.95 39.86
CA ASP A 707 29.63 40.03 40.91
C ASP A 707 29.01 40.81 42.07
N ILE A 708 27.71 41.09 41.94
CA ILE A 708 26.88 41.76 42.96
C ILE A 708 26.50 40.84 44.12
N PHE A 709 26.78 39.53 44.04
CA PHE A 709 26.49 38.57 45.09
C PHE A 709 27.71 38.28 45.98
N ASN A 710 28.92 38.54 45.51
CA ASN A 710 30.13 38.52 46.32
C ASN A 710 30.16 39.69 47.36
N PRO A 711 30.12 39.39 48.68
CA PRO A 711 30.07 40.43 49.72
C PRO A 711 31.30 41.35 49.76
N GLU A 712 32.45 40.91 49.25
CA GLU A 712 33.68 41.73 49.20
C GLU A 712 33.61 42.80 48.08
N CYS A 713 32.75 42.58 47.08
CA CYS A 713 32.62 43.40 45.87
C CYS A 713 31.51 44.46 45.95
N VAL A 714 30.49 44.22 46.79
CA VAL A 714 29.46 45.20 47.15
C VAL A 714 30.08 46.42 47.87
N ALA A 715 31.25 46.27 48.50
CA ALA A 715 31.90 47.30 49.31
C ALA A 715 32.65 48.41 48.53
N GLN A 716 32.67 48.38 47.19
CA GLN A 716 33.44 49.33 46.36
C GLN A 716 32.59 50.21 45.43
N ASP A 717 31.30 50.40 45.71
CA ASP A 717 30.45 51.32 44.96
C ASP A 717 30.46 52.76 45.53
N PRO A 718 30.89 53.79 44.78
CA PRO A 718 30.86 55.18 45.26
C PRO A 718 29.46 55.81 45.25
N GLU A 719 28.50 55.25 44.51
CA GLU A 719 27.21 55.92 44.23
C GLU A 719 26.06 55.35 45.06
N ASN A 720 26.11 54.09 45.47
CA ASN A 720 24.97 53.44 46.15
C ASN A 720 24.94 53.61 47.69
N ASN A 721 25.36 54.78 48.19
CA ASN A 721 25.32 55.11 49.62
C ASN A 721 23.97 55.73 50.02
N GLY A 722 22.89 54.98 49.76
CA GLY A 722 21.50 55.38 50.01
C GLY A 722 20.65 54.18 50.38
N GLY A 723 20.56 53.87 51.68
CA GLY A 723 19.82 52.70 52.17
C GLY A 723 18.33 52.74 51.79
N GLY A 724 17.94 51.86 50.87
CA GLY A 724 16.56 51.58 50.49
C GLY A 724 16.34 50.07 50.50
N VAL A 725 15.32 49.62 51.23
CA VAL A 725 14.90 48.22 51.21
C VAL A 725 14.30 47.94 49.83
N ILE A 726 14.92 47.06 49.05
CA ILE A 726 14.29 46.49 47.86
C ILE A 726 13.26 45.47 48.37
N THR A 727 12.01 45.91 48.43
CA THR A 727 10.87 45.01 48.32
C THR A 727 10.67 44.75 46.83
N ASP A 728 11.11 43.58 46.37
CA ASP A 728 10.73 43.05 45.07
C ASP A 728 9.26 42.60 45.12
N PRO A 729 8.35 43.12 44.26
CA PRO A 729 6.97 42.69 44.21
C PRO A 729 6.74 41.36 43.47
N ASP A 730 7.69 40.90 42.64
CA ASP A 730 7.43 39.95 41.54
C ASP A 730 8.14 38.59 41.70
N SER A 731 8.52 38.20 42.92
CA SER A 731 9.07 36.86 43.21
C SER A 731 7.97 35.84 43.54
N PRO A 732 7.78 34.75 42.76
CA PRO A 732 6.65 33.82 42.93
C PRO A 732 6.80 32.82 44.10
N TYR A 733 7.90 32.83 44.85
CA TYR A 733 8.17 31.85 45.92
C TYR A 733 7.99 32.41 47.34
N ASN A 734 6.75 32.79 47.71
CA ASN A 734 6.31 32.73 49.12
C ASN A 734 4.79 32.93 49.31
N ASN A 735 4.06 31.85 49.63
CA ASN A 735 3.46 31.72 50.96
C ASN A 735 2.79 30.37 51.20
N GLY A 736 2.97 29.84 52.41
CA GLY A 736 2.13 28.78 52.96
C GLY A 736 0.87 29.31 53.63
N GLN A 737 -0.07 28.38 53.82
CA GLN A 737 -1.27 28.37 54.69
C GLN A 737 -1.20 29.33 55.91
N ASP A 738 -2.27 29.95 56.41
CA ASP A 738 -3.63 29.44 56.69
C ASP A 738 -4.64 30.64 56.92
N PRO A 739 -5.86 30.54 57.52
CA PRO A 739 -7.13 30.64 56.78
C PRO A 739 -8.10 31.78 57.23
N THR A 740 -9.30 31.78 56.63
CA THR A 740 -10.55 32.49 57.01
C THR A 740 -10.74 33.95 56.54
N GLY A 741 -11.86 34.20 55.84
CA GLY A 741 -12.37 35.54 55.51
C GLY A 741 -13.29 35.54 54.28
N GLU A 742 -14.61 35.67 54.47
CA GLU A 742 -15.60 35.64 53.39
C GLU A 742 -15.75 36.97 52.62
N ALA A 743 -16.32 36.86 51.41
CA ALA A 743 -17.30 37.78 50.79
C ALA A 743 -16.85 38.94 49.85
N THR A 744 -16.91 38.63 48.54
CA THR A 744 -17.57 39.39 47.45
C THR A 744 -16.95 40.69 46.86
N PRO A 745 -17.19 41.00 45.56
CA PRO A 745 -16.39 41.99 44.80
C PRO A 745 -17.09 43.33 44.49
N PRO A 746 -16.33 44.40 44.19
CA PRO A 746 -16.77 45.56 43.40
C PRO A 746 -16.27 45.44 41.94
N GLN A 747 -17.14 45.39 40.94
CA GLN A 747 -17.72 46.59 40.27
C GLN A 747 -16.68 47.45 39.53
N ILE A 748 -16.46 47.13 38.25
CA ILE A 748 -15.81 48.04 37.29
C ILE A 748 -16.80 49.17 36.97
N GLN A 749 -16.40 50.43 37.22
CA GLN A 749 -17.08 51.61 36.69
C GLN A 749 -16.17 52.32 35.69
N ALA A 750 -16.72 52.60 34.52
CA ALA A 750 -16.06 53.35 33.46
C ALA A 750 -16.49 54.82 33.49
N GLU A 751 -15.54 55.72 33.72
CA GLU A 751 -15.55 57.13 33.33
C GLU A 751 -14.11 57.47 32.88
N GLY A 752 -13.80 58.17 31.78
CA GLY A 752 -14.68 58.78 30.77
C GLY A 752 -14.50 60.29 30.65
N ALA A 753 -13.34 60.79 30.19
CA ALA A 753 -13.10 62.15 29.65
C ALA A 753 -11.59 62.43 29.46
N PHE A 754 -11.11 63.37 28.62
CA PHE A 754 -11.51 63.88 27.29
C PHE A 754 -10.43 64.90 26.83
N CYS A 755 -10.22 65.07 25.51
CA CYS A 755 -9.45 66.17 24.86
C CYS A 755 -7.93 66.34 25.14
N SER A 756 -7.12 67.03 24.31
CA SER A 756 -7.05 67.19 22.83
C SER A 756 -5.94 68.20 22.45
N SER A 757 -5.12 67.90 21.44
CA SER A 757 -4.42 68.91 20.59
C SER A 757 -3.81 68.21 19.36
N THR A 758 -4.33 68.37 18.14
CA THR A 758 -3.96 69.39 17.12
C THR A 758 -2.47 69.32 16.71
N GLN A 759 -2.06 69.37 15.43
CA GLN A 759 -2.74 69.60 14.14
C GLN A 759 -1.73 69.38 12.99
N ALA A 760 -2.13 68.81 11.84
CA ALA A 760 -1.53 69.13 10.52
C ALA A 760 -2.38 68.62 9.34
N GLN A 761 -2.81 69.55 8.47
CA GLN A 761 -3.30 69.33 7.10
C GLN A 761 -2.13 69.73 6.13
N ASN A 762 -2.06 69.54 4.81
CA ASN A 762 -2.99 69.20 3.72
C ASN A 762 -2.15 68.83 2.43
N PRO A 763 -2.74 68.45 1.27
CA PRO A 763 -2.03 67.91 0.08
C PRO A 763 -1.79 68.92 -1.08
N TRP A 764 -1.66 68.41 -2.34
CA TRP A 764 -1.53 69.08 -3.69
C TRP A 764 -0.08 69.31 -4.20
N LEU A 765 0.33 69.29 -5.51
CA LEU A 765 -0.30 68.99 -6.83
C LEU A 765 0.75 68.83 -7.99
N LEU A 766 0.37 68.09 -9.07
CA LEU A 766 0.70 68.24 -10.52
C LEU A 766 2.16 68.40 -11.05
N PHE A 767 2.51 67.66 -12.13
CA PHE A 767 2.39 68.14 -13.53
C PHE A 767 2.59 67.06 -14.64
N LEU A 768 2.21 67.40 -15.88
CA LEU A 768 2.01 66.56 -17.09
C LEU A 768 3.27 66.22 -17.94
N ALA A 769 3.18 65.16 -18.77
CA ALA A 769 3.59 65.18 -20.19
C ALA A 769 2.96 64.04 -21.05
N LEU A 770 2.70 64.29 -22.34
CA LEU A 770 2.20 63.31 -23.34
C LEU A 770 3.26 62.90 -24.38
N GLY A 771 3.10 61.72 -25.01
CA GLY A 771 3.69 61.37 -26.32
C GLY A 771 3.62 59.87 -26.64
N TRP A 772 2.61 59.34 -27.36
CA TRP A 772 2.62 59.10 -28.82
C TRP A 772 3.92 58.50 -29.41
N PHE A 773 3.92 57.21 -29.83
CA PHE A 773 4.02 56.76 -31.24
C PHE A 773 3.95 55.21 -31.46
N PHE A 774 2.95 54.78 -32.24
CA PHE A 774 2.94 53.73 -33.30
C PHE A 774 3.56 52.30 -33.19
N ARG A 775 2.67 51.33 -33.45
CA ARG A 775 2.74 50.17 -34.40
C ARG A 775 3.76 49.00 -34.23
N ARG A 776 3.17 47.83 -33.98
CA ARG A 776 2.98 46.67 -34.91
C ARG A 776 4.17 46.15 -35.76
N ARG A 777 4.52 44.87 -35.45
CA ARG A 777 4.51 43.67 -36.33
C ARG A 777 5.85 43.20 -36.95
N ILE A 778 5.93 41.87 -37.14
CA ILE A 778 6.85 41.04 -37.98
C ILE A 778 8.08 40.50 -37.20
N VAL A 779 8.53 39.22 -37.31
CA VAL A 779 7.90 37.87 -37.51
C VAL A 779 9.04 36.81 -37.55
N ALA A 780 8.77 35.60 -37.03
CA ALA A 780 9.47 34.32 -37.27
C ALA A 780 11.00 34.20 -37.03
N LYS A 781 11.36 33.21 -36.21
CA LYS A 781 11.58 31.87 -36.79
C LYS A 781 11.09 30.76 -35.86
#